data_AF-A0A7X9A9W8-F1
#
_entry.id   AF-A0A7X9A9W8-F1
#
_cell.length_a   1.000
_cell.length_b   1.000
_cell.length_c   1.000
_cell.angle_alpha   90.00
_cell.angle_beta   90.00
_cell.angle_gamma   90.00
#
_symmetry.space_group_name_H-M   'P 1'
#
loop_
_entity.id
_entity.type
_entity.pdbx_description
1 polymer ?
#
loop_
_entity_poly.entity_id
_entity_poly.type
_entity_poly.pdbx_seq_one_letter_code
_entity_poly.pdbx_strand_id
1 'polypeptide(L)'
;MIQSIYQQTCNVFSLDEVRRLTQELHAIEENCTWPDFEASARFCAETMRKIGFDDVQVIRHRADGRSTAFDCTMPPAWRRTGRSFAEVRIDDDSPLLLADTEEIPWCLAPWSSGDGALNGPLVYAPLGTVPQVAGCWVLLFSGNGNPPCGEWLQRLAHAGALGVLAATSPELAKYPDSIVWFNGRGAFGWYPVEKDPSIPMFFITPRQAGLLADALKGNRKAAIRAEVHAHNYSGSIYTVTGIIPGREKEEYALLSHLYEPFLADNAFGFGTAMEIARVLLELRLKPRKTLRMVFSMELYGFAAWLARSKQQNIVAALNLDSLNHAINRSIVFRQSPFCQPCFTDWFYPQFFRKHLPDADFQIVAGDLSDDTFPGDPLLGGIAVNWLYNPSGPTHHCSCPDFAPDWIWAQQQLPVLTAAVLELISRKPPIQKIAAAQMREYKTRVREILDDPELSNKQKRLGVESFYDYFRHRIASAERFAGTPRSDASPLQKIRDWAARQIPDKPYEEFEPIEYKAMHTVVRRLRPTPFSLAAIPYEERRSIRVSRLLYSLFDGKRSLLDAVWLEELLIGKRASNESIQEELERLKYLAEYRYVQLHRKPDCTEKMFRDALRSLGITKNMRIEVHSTFSSLGNMIGGPEAVCRILCETVGEKGAILMPVFNHYHWEDTDGVFDPLRSKSRDGIVTEVFRHCPGVYRSWDPSQSVAAWGADAVRYTKNHHLTATFAEDSPLGLLEQDDGYALLISCGKAISFMHVVEHTNQVHCLGVRSEEYPALLPGIGMTRLRTWGWRNGTCRAFDPQKIYAAMRLAGTLEECMLGNAHLLFFRLKDFRKAYEQRLRDPVCGCSGCPVQPRRKSS
;
A
#
# COMPACT_ATOMS: atom_id res chain seq x y z
N MET A 1 -41.98 -8.06 -13.77
CA MET A 1 -40.51 -8.12 -13.83
C MET A 1 -40.00 -6.96 -12.97
N ILE A 2 -39.30 -7.20 -11.86
CA ILE A 2 -38.82 -6.12 -10.98
C ILE A 2 -37.74 -5.35 -11.76
N GLN A 3 -37.93 -4.04 -11.98
CA GLN A 3 -36.95 -3.19 -12.64
C GLN A 3 -35.61 -3.22 -11.89
N SER A 4 -34.50 -3.22 -12.62
CA SER A 4 -33.16 -3.14 -11.99
C SER A 4 -32.93 -1.78 -11.33
N ILE A 5 -32.01 -1.70 -10.35
CA ILE A 5 -31.64 -0.40 -9.71
C ILE A 5 -31.17 0.60 -10.77
N TYR A 6 -30.46 0.14 -11.81
CA TYR A 6 -30.08 0.97 -12.94
C TYR A 6 -31.28 1.61 -13.66
N GLN A 7 -32.26 0.80 -14.07
CA GLN A 7 -33.47 1.31 -14.75
C GLN A 7 -34.26 2.28 -13.87
N GLN A 8 -34.38 1.98 -12.58
CA GLN A 8 -35.04 2.86 -11.61
C GLN A 8 -34.28 4.19 -11.46
N THR A 9 -32.95 4.12 -11.39
CA THR A 9 -32.07 5.30 -11.33
C THR A 9 -32.27 6.19 -12.56
N CYS A 10 -32.24 5.62 -13.77
CA CYS A 10 -32.46 6.39 -15.00
C CYS A 10 -33.81 7.11 -15.05
N ASN A 11 -34.85 6.58 -14.39
CA ASN A 11 -36.18 7.19 -14.38
C ASN A 11 -36.30 8.42 -13.47
N VAL A 12 -35.44 8.53 -12.45
CA VAL A 12 -35.53 9.59 -11.43
C VAL A 12 -34.31 10.51 -11.38
N PHE A 13 -33.20 10.13 -12.00
CA PHE A 13 -31.99 10.92 -12.05
C PHE A 13 -32.22 12.29 -12.71
N SER A 14 -31.70 13.36 -12.11
CA SER A 14 -31.86 14.74 -12.53
C SER A 14 -30.49 15.39 -12.76
N LEU A 15 -30.12 15.57 -14.03
CA LEU A 15 -28.93 16.35 -14.37
C LEU A 15 -29.10 17.84 -14.03
N ASP A 16 -30.33 18.37 -14.09
CA ASP A 16 -30.60 19.75 -13.75
C ASP A 16 -30.31 20.04 -12.27
N GLU A 17 -30.54 19.06 -11.38
CA GLU A 17 -30.19 19.20 -9.96
C GLU A 17 -28.66 19.19 -9.74
N VAL A 18 -27.94 18.31 -10.44
CA VAL A 18 -26.47 18.31 -10.44
C VAL A 18 -25.96 19.68 -10.92
N ARG A 19 -26.49 20.18 -12.03
CA ARG A 19 -26.09 21.48 -12.61
C ARG A 19 -26.36 22.61 -11.63
N ARG A 20 -27.56 22.67 -11.03
CA ARG A 20 -27.96 23.71 -10.08
C ARG A 20 -27.02 23.76 -8.87
N LEU A 21 -26.80 22.63 -8.21
CA LEU A 21 -25.94 22.56 -7.02
C LEU A 21 -24.47 22.86 -7.34
N THR A 22 -23.99 22.41 -8.51
CA THR A 22 -22.64 22.70 -8.99
C THR A 22 -22.45 24.20 -9.20
N GLN A 23 -23.40 24.86 -9.86
CA GLN A 23 -23.35 26.31 -10.12
C GLN A 23 -23.49 27.14 -8.84
N GLU A 24 -24.37 26.74 -7.92
CA GLU A 24 -24.55 27.42 -6.62
C GLU A 24 -23.28 27.34 -5.77
N LEU A 25 -22.62 26.18 -5.68
CA LEU A 25 -21.37 26.03 -4.96
C LEU A 25 -20.24 26.83 -5.63
N HIS A 26 -20.10 26.71 -6.95
CA HIS A 26 -19.08 27.44 -7.71
C HIS A 26 -19.21 28.96 -7.54
N ALA A 27 -20.42 29.51 -7.53
CA ALA A 27 -20.64 30.94 -7.30
C ALA A 27 -20.18 31.42 -5.91
N ILE A 28 -20.06 30.52 -4.93
CA ILE A 28 -19.46 30.83 -3.63
C ILE A 28 -17.92 30.75 -3.75
N GLU A 29 -17.40 29.71 -4.40
CA GLU A 29 -15.97 29.37 -4.43
C GLU A 29 -15.13 30.12 -5.47
N GLU A 30 -15.74 30.77 -6.47
CA GLU A 30 -15.03 31.42 -7.58
C GLU A 30 -14.01 32.47 -7.12
N ASN A 31 -14.23 33.09 -5.97
CA ASN A 31 -13.30 34.06 -5.39
C ASN A 31 -12.06 33.42 -4.76
N CYS A 32 -12.10 32.12 -4.45
CA CYS A 32 -11.02 31.33 -3.84
C CYS A 32 -10.45 31.95 -2.55
N THR A 33 -11.30 32.50 -1.70
CA THR A 33 -10.88 33.06 -0.40
C THR A 33 -11.34 32.21 0.78
N TRP A 34 -10.64 32.30 1.90
CA TRP A 34 -11.00 31.54 3.10
C TRP A 34 -12.40 31.84 3.67
N PRO A 35 -12.88 33.10 3.67
CA PRO A 35 -14.29 33.39 3.99
C PRO A 35 -15.27 32.61 3.10
N ASP A 36 -14.97 32.47 1.82
CA ASP A 36 -15.79 31.71 0.88
C ASP A 36 -15.75 30.22 1.22
N PHE A 37 -14.58 29.69 1.61
CA PHE A 37 -14.45 28.28 2.01
C PHE A 37 -15.34 27.95 3.23
N GLU A 38 -15.47 28.89 4.17
CA GLU A 38 -16.40 28.74 5.29
C GLU A 38 -17.87 28.79 4.83
N ALA A 39 -18.19 29.68 3.88
CA ALA A 39 -19.52 29.78 3.29
C ALA A 39 -19.90 28.51 2.51
N SER A 40 -18.99 27.98 1.70
CA SER A 40 -19.14 26.72 0.96
C SER A 40 -19.37 25.55 1.90
N ALA A 41 -18.57 25.44 2.97
CA ALA A 41 -18.74 24.39 3.96
C ALA A 41 -20.13 24.45 4.64
N ARG A 42 -20.63 25.66 4.93
CA ARG A 42 -21.99 25.87 5.44
C ARG A 42 -23.04 25.47 4.40
N PHE A 43 -22.90 25.92 3.16
CA PHE A 43 -23.80 25.59 2.05
C PHE A 43 -23.90 24.07 1.85
N CYS A 44 -22.76 23.37 1.80
CA CYS A 44 -22.73 21.91 1.69
C CYS A 44 -23.45 21.24 2.86
N ALA A 45 -23.17 21.65 4.10
CA ALA A 45 -23.82 21.07 5.28
C ALA A 45 -25.33 21.33 5.31
N GLU A 46 -25.79 22.52 4.94
CA GLU A 46 -27.22 22.84 4.85
C GLU A 46 -27.92 22.04 3.75
N THR A 47 -27.28 21.91 2.59
CA THR A 47 -27.78 21.09 1.48
C THR A 47 -27.91 19.61 1.90
N MET A 48 -26.89 19.06 2.57
CA MET A 48 -26.96 17.70 3.12
C MET A 48 -28.12 17.54 4.11
N ARG A 49 -28.31 18.49 5.04
CA ARG A 49 -29.45 18.43 5.98
C ARG A 49 -30.80 18.50 5.25
N LYS A 50 -30.92 19.34 4.21
CA LYS A 50 -32.15 19.46 3.40
C LYS A 50 -32.47 18.16 2.64
N ILE A 51 -31.46 17.46 2.14
CA ILE A 51 -31.64 16.16 1.45
C ILE A 51 -32.05 15.08 2.44
N GLY A 52 -31.63 15.17 3.71
CA GLY A 52 -32.00 14.24 4.78
C GLY A 52 -30.83 13.39 5.29
N PHE A 53 -29.61 13.93 5.27
CA PHE A 53 -28.47 13.31 5.92
C PHE A 53 -28.55 13.42 7.46
N ASP A 54 -28.13 12.36 8.13
CA ASP A 54 -27.86 12.32 9.56
C ASP A 54 -26.39 12.69 9.86
N ASP A 55 -26.11 13.04 11.12
CA ASP A 55 -24.75 13.31 11.62
C ASP A 55 -23.95 14.30 10.75
N VAL A 56 -24.62 15.37 10.27
CA VAL A 56 -24.00 16.39 9.43
C VAL A 56 -23.12 17.32 10.27
N GLN A 57 -21.81 17.23 10.06
CA GLN A 57 -20.77 17.97 10.77
C GLN A 57 -19.99 18.90 9.84
N VAL A 58 -19.63 20.07 10.36
CA VAL A 58 -18.63 20.97 9.77
C VAL A 58 -17.44 21.00 10.71
N ILE A 59 -16.36 20.33 10.31
CA ILE A 59 -15.16 20.12 11.12
C ILE A 59 -14.13 21.17 10.73
N ARG A 60 -13.67 21.94 11.73
CA ARG A 60 -12.69 22.99 11.56
C ARG A 60 -11.26 22.46 11.69
N HIS A 61 -10.39 22.82 10.74
CA HIS A 61 -8.96 22.52 10.75
C HIS A 61 -8.15 23.82 10.72
N ARG A 62 -6.95 23.81 11.31
CA ARG A 62 -6.07 24.98 11.29
C ARG A 62 -5.54 25.23 9.88
N ALA A 63 -5.47 26.50 9.50
CA ALA A 63 -4.82 26.97 8.29
C ALA A 63 -3.92 28.15 8.66
N ASP A 64 -2.74 27.83 9.19
CA ASP A 64 -1.82 28.78 9.81
C ASP A 64 -0.40 28.74 9.21
N GLY A 65 -0.18 27.93 8.17
CA GLY A 65 1.15 27.78 7.54
C GLY A 65 2.15 26.99 8.39
N ARG A 66 1.74 26.40 9.52
CA ARG A 66 2.63 25.77 10.51
C ARG A 66 2.16 24.39 10.97
N SER A 67 0.87 24.29 11.28
CA SER A 67 0.25 23.08 11.79
C SER A 67 0.38 21.95 10.79
N THR A 68 0.53 20.73 11.27
CA THR A 68 0.70 19.55 10.41
C THR A 68 -0.41 18.53 10.65
N ALA A 69 -0.86 17.90 9.57
CA ALA A 69 -1.71 16.72 9.59
C ALA A 69 -0.93 15.57 8.95
N PHE A 70 -0.50 14.61 9.76
CA PHE A 70 0.54 13.63 9.39
C PHE A 70 1.83 14.33 8.94
N ASP A 71 2.03 14.48 7.63
CA ASP A 71 3.15 15.22 7.05
C ASP A 71 2.71 16.31 6.06
N CYS A 72 1.41 16.57 5.95
CA CYS A 72 0.87 17.70 5.22
C CYS A 72 0.98 18.94 6.13
N THR A 73 1.78 19.94 5.73
CA THR A 73 1.80 21.24 6.43
C THR A 73 0.62 22.06 5.94
N MET A 74 -0.27 22.43 6.85
CA MET A 74 -1.49 23.17 6.52
C MET A 74 -1.13 24.56 5.99
N PRO A 75 -1.74 25.03 4.89
CA PRO A 75 -1.45 26.35 4.35
C PRO A 75 -1.90 27.46 5.31
N PRO A 76 -1.35 28.69 5.22
CA PRO A 76 -1.96 29.84 5.86
C PRO A 76 -3.29 30.17 5.17
N ALA A 77 -4.22 30.74 5.93
CA ALA A 77 -5.44 31.28 5.34
C ALA A 77 -5.13 32.51 4.50
N TRP A 78 -5.89 32.70 3.43
CA TRP A 78 -5.71 33.82 2.51
C TRP A 78 -7.02 34.55 2.25
N ARG A 79 -6.95 35.88 2.15
CA ARG A 79 -8.10 36.71 1.79
C ARG A 79 -7.69 37.89 0.92
N ARG A 80 -8.60 38.28 0.04
CA ARG A 80 -8.62 39.57 -0.64
C ARG A 80 -9.29 40.62 0.27
N THR A 81 -8.75 41.83 0.31
CA THR A 81 -9.27 42.96 1.11
C THR A 81 -9.81 44.09 0.24
N GLY A 82 -9.56 44.06 -1.06
CA GLY A 82 -10.05 45.05 -2.02
C GLY A 82 -9.75 44.66 -3.46
N ARG A 83 -10.12 45.54 -4.41
CA ARG A 83 -9.79 45.38 -5.83
C ARG A 83 -8.28 45.34 -6.02
N SER A 84 -7.77 44.29 -6.63
CA SER A 84 -6.38 44.18 -7.08
C SER A 84 -6.35 44.14 -8.61
N PHE A 85 -5.39 44.83 -9.22
CA PHE A 85 -5.23 44.87 -10.66
C PHE A 85 -3.77 45.04 -11.09
N ALA A 86 -3.47 44.72 -12.34
CA ALA A 86 -2.19 44.97 -12.99
C ALA A 86 -2.41 45.61 -14.36
N GLU A 87 -1.83 46.80 -14.55
CA GLU A 87 -1.80 47.56 -15.78
C GLU A 87 -0.35 47.70 -16.26
N VAL A 88 -0.11 47.54 -17.56
CA VAL A 88 1.23 47.67 -18.13
C VAL A 88 1.27 48.81 -19.15
N ARG A 89 2.40 49.50 -19.18
CA ARG A 89 2.75 50.46 -20.22
C ARG A 89 4.02 50.02 -20.92
N ILE A 90 4.02 50.02 -22.25
CA ILE A 90 5.19 49.72 -23.08
C ILE A 90 5.62 51.03 -23.76
N ASP A 91 6.84 51.49 -23.46
CA ASP A 91 7.35 52.81 -23.85
C ASP A 91 6.32 53.93 -23.54
N ASP A 92 5.87 54.64 -24.56
CA ASP A 92 4.88 55.73 -24.47
C ASP A 92 3.48 55.31 -24.95
N ASP A 93 3.23 54.00 -25.13
CA ASP A 93 1.92 53.48 -25.53
C ASP A 93 0.86 53.74 -24.44
N SER A 94 -0.42 53.67 -24.85
CA SER A 94 -1.53 53.73 -23.88
C SER A 94 -1.45 52.54 -22.91
N PRO A 95 -1.75 52.74 -21.61
CA PRO A 95 -1.75 51.65 -20.64
C PRO A 95 -2.74 50.54 -21.03
N LEU A 96 -2.34 49.29 -20.83
CA LEU A 96 -3.15 48.10 -21.06
C LEU A 96 -3.44 47.43 -19.72
N LEU A 97 -4.73 47.34 -19.35
CA LEU A 97 -5.17 46.54 -18.22
C LEU A 97 -5.01 45.06 -18.56
N LEU A 98 -4.22 44.34 -17.76
CA LEU A 98 -3.91 42.93 -17.99
C LEU A 98 -4.76 41.99 -17.15
N ALA A 99 -4.96 42.34 -15.88
CA ALA A 99 -5.69 41.53 -14.91
C ALA A 99 -6.41 42.45 -13.92
N ASP A 100 -7.66 42.10 -13.59
CA ASP A 100 -8.48 42.80 -12.61
C ASP A 100 -9.37 41.81 -11.86
N THR A 101 -9.28 41.84 -10.53
CA THR A 101 -10.10 40.98 -9.65
C THR A 101 -11.57 41.39 -9.56
N GLU A 102 -11.98 42.51 -10.17
CA GLU A 102 -13.40 42.84 -10.41
C GLU A 102 -13.95 42.19 -11.70
N GLU A 103 -13.09 41.81 -12.64
CA GLU A 103 -13.48 41.10 -13.86
C GLU A 103 -13.33 39.58 -13.71
N ILE A 104 -12.18 39.13 -13.19
CA ILE A 104 -11.85 37.72 -12.96
C ILE A 104 -11.29 37.60 -11.54
N PRO A 105 -12.09 37.22 -10.54
CA PRO A 105 -11.67 37.25 -9.14
C PRO A 105 -10.39 36.47 -8.83
N TRP A 106 -10.23 35.32 -9.46
CA TRP A 106 -9.10 34.40 -9.27
C TRP A 106 -7.90 34.72 -10.17
N CYS A 107 -7.90 35.84 -10.92
CA CYS A 107 -6.71 36.28 -11.67
C CYS A 107 -5.55 36.70 -10.74
N LEU A 108 -5.84 37.09 -9.49
CA LEU A 108 -4.82 37.20 -8.45
C LEU A 108 -4.62 35.82 -7.81
N ALA A 109 -3.41 35.30 -7.87
CA ALA A 109 -3.11 33.99 -7.34
C ALA A 109 -3.31 33.93 -5.81
N PRO A 110 -3.93 32.85 -5.28
CA PRO A 110 -4.01 32.64 -3.83
C PRO A 110 -2.63 32.73 -3.17
N TRP A 111 -2.60 33.20 -1.92
CA TRP A 111 -1.39 33.51 -1.13
C TRP A 111 -0.50 34.66 -1.62
N SER A 112 -0.98 35.47 -2.57
CA SER A 112 -0.41 36.78 -2.89
C SER A 112 -0.68 37.77 -1.75
N SER A 113 0.32 38.57 -1.35
CA SER A 113 0.13 39.57 -0.28
C SER A 113 0.58 40.96 -0.72
N GLY A 114 -0.20 41.98 -0.35
CA GLY A 114 0.07 43.39 -0.58
C GLY A 114 -1.03 44.25 0.05
N ASP A 115 -0.70 45.50 0.38
CA ASP A 115 -1.59 46.48 1.01
C ASP A 115 -1.71 47.80 0.22
N GLY A 116 -1.40 47.76 -1.09
CA GLY A 116 -1.46 48.94 -1.95
C GLY A 116 -0.65 48.83 -3.24
N ALA A 117 -0.10 49.97 -3.67
CA ALA A 117 0.58 50.10 -4.96
C ALA A 117 1.97 49.46 -4.96
N LEU A 118 2.24 48.64 -5.98
CA LEU A 118 3.51 47.96 -6.23
C LEU A 118 3.95 48.25 -7.66
N ASN A 119 4.41 49.46 -7.91
CA ASN A 119 4.81 49.88 -9.26
C ASN A 119 6.28 49.57 -9.51
N GLY A 120 6.62 49.19 -10.75
CA GLY A 120 8.01 48.96 -11.10
C GLY A 120 8.22 48.57 -12.56
N PRO A 121 9.49 48.51 -13.01
CA PRO A 121 9.83 48.00 -14.34
C PRO A 121 9.42 46.53 -14.49
N LEU A 122 9.01 46.15 -15.68
CA LEU A 122 8.73 44.77 -16.06
C LEU A 122 9.94 44.19 -16.80
N VAL A 123 10.39 43.01 -16.36
CA VAL A 123 11.47 42.27 -17.00
C VAL A 123 11.00 40.88 -17.42
N TYR A 124 11.56 40.38 -18.53
CA TYR A 124 11.31 39.01 -18.98
C TYR A 124 12.35 38.06 -18.38
N ALA A 125 11.90 37.00 -17.72
CA ALA A 125 12.77 35.95 -17.20
C ALA A 125 12.41 34.60 -17.84
N PRO A 126 13.33 33.95 -18.58
CA PRO A 126 13.14 32.58 -19.01
C PRO A 126 12.88 31.63 -17.82
N LEU A 127 12.03 30.63 -18.03
CA LEU A 127 11.72 29.62 -17.01
C LEU A 127 12.99 29.01 -16.41
N GLY A 128 13.08 28.99 -15.08
CA GLY A 128 14.23 28.43 -14.36
C GLY A 128 15.43 29.36 -14.19
N THR A 129 15.39 30.58 -14.71
CA THR A 129 16.44 31.59 -14.49
C THR A 129 16.04 32.58 -13.39
N VAL A 130 17.02 33.17 -12.71
CA VAL A 130 16.79 34.23 -11.71
C VAL A 130 17.68 35.41 -12.10
N PRO A 131 17.23 36.28 -13.04
CA PRO A 131 18.01 37.43 -13.44
C PRO A 131 18.06 38.49 -12.33
N GLN A 132 18.70 39.64 -12.58
CA GLN A 132 18.64 40.78 -11.66
C GLN A 132 17.22 41.37 -11.65
N VAL A 133 16.38 40.85 -10.75
CA VAL A 133 14.94 41.16 -10.64
C VAL A 133 14.60 42.03 -9.43
N ALA A 134 15.60 42.44 -8.65
CA ALA A 134 15.39 43.28 -7.47
C ALA A 134 14.66 44.58 -7.84
N GLY A 135 13.48 44.80 -7.27
CA GLY A 135 12.64 45.98 -7.56
C GLY A 135 11.91 45.92 -8.91
N CYS A 136 11.87 44.76 -9.58
CA CYS A 136 11.19 44.56 -10.85
C CYS A 136 9.97 43.63 -10.70
N TRP A 137 8.97 43.82 -11.55
CA TRP A 137 8.01 42.78 -11.87
C TRP A 137 8.58 41.81 -12.90
N VAL A 138 8.21 40.54 -12.81
CA VAL A 138 8.73 39.49 -13.67
C VAL A 138 7.62 38.91 -14.54
N LEU A 139 7.80 38.96 -15.85
CA LEU A 139 6.95 38.24 -16.81
C LEU A 139 7.44 36.80 -16.93
N LEU A 140 6.56 35.86 -16.60
CA LEU A 140 6.74 34.42 -16.75
C LEU A 140 5.83 33.92 -17.86
N PHE A 141 6.43 33.57 -18.99
CA PHE A 141 5.71 33.00 -20.12
C PHE A 141 6.36 31.69 -20.56
N SER A 142 5.69 30.56 -20.30
CA SER A 142 6.22 29.22 -20.63
C SER A 142 5.72 28.67 -21.97
N GLY A 143 4.92 29.42 -22.74
CA GLY A 143 4.30 28.92 -23.97
C GLY A 143 3.48 27.66 -23.68
N ASN A 144 3.76 26.56 -24.40
CA ASN A 144 3.14 25.25 -24.19
C ASN A 144 3.70 24.44 -22.99
N GLY A 145 4.51 25.07 -22.13
CA GLY A 145 5.11 24.42 -20.96
C GLY A 145 4.27 24.52 -19.68
N ASN A 146 4.56 23.66 -18.70
CA ASN A 146 3.89 23.65 -17.40
C ASN A 146 4.01 25.00 -16.64
N PRO A 147 3.10 25.27 -15.68
CA PRO A 147 3.23 26.40 -14.77
C PRO A 147 4.55 26.34 -13.95
N PRO A 148 5.05 27.48 -13.47
CA PRO A 148 6.26 27.53 -12.65
C PRO A 148 6.10 26.74 -11.35
N CYS A 149 7.14 26.02 -10.93
CA CYS A 149 7.13 25.36 -9.62
C CYS A 149 7.30 26.37 -8.48
N GLY A 150 6.72 26.07 -7.31
CA GLY A 150 6.80 26.93 -6.13
C GLY A 150 8.22 27.27 -5.69
N GLU A 151 9.16 26.32 -5.79
CA GLU A 151 10.58 26.55 -5.49
C GLU A 151 11.17 27.71 -6.30
N TRP A 152 10.82 27.81 -7.59
CA TRP A 152 11.32 28.88 -8.43
C TRP A 152 10.69 30.24 -8.10
N LEU A 153 9.38 30.25 -7.77
CA LEU A 153 8.71 31.45 -7.27
C LEU A 153 9.41 31.99 -6.00
N GLN A 154 9.83 31.10 -5.09
CA GLN A 154 10.58 31.53 -3.91
C GLN A 154 11.95 32.12 -4.24
N ARG A 155 12.65 31.60 -5.25
CA ARG A 155 13.92 32.19 -5.69
C ARG A 155 13.74 33.60 -6.24
N LEU A 156 12.65 33.88 -6.97
CA LEU A 156 12.32 35.24 -7.43
C LEU A 156 12.00 36.17 -6.26
N ALA A 157 11.22 35.69 -5.28
CA ALA A 157 10.90 36.45 -4.08
C ALA A 157 12.17 36.80 -3.28
N HIS A 158 13.07 35.84 -3.04
CA HIS A 158 14.35 36.07 -2.37
C HIS A 158 15.30 36.99 -3.15
N ALA A 159 15.21 37.00 -4.49
CA ALA A 159 15.96 37.93 -5.33
C ALA A 159 15.39 39.36 -5.33
N GLY A 160 14.31 39.62 -4.60
CA GLY A 160 13.71 40.95 -4.41
C GLY A 160 12.76 41.38 -5.52
N ALA A 161 12.17 40.45 -6.28
CA ALA A 161 11.12 40.77 -7.24
C ALA A 161 9.90 41.39 -6.55
N LEU A 162 9.28 42.39 -7.18
CA LEU A 162 8.06 43.05 -6.70
C LEU A 162 6.81 42.18 -6.87
N GLY A 163 6.79 41.36 -7.91
CA GLY A 163 5.65 40.54 -8.27
C GLY A 163 5.85 39.81 -9.59
N VAL A 164 4.89 38.97 -9.94
CA VAL A 164 4.93 38.08 -11.10
C VAL A 164 3.68 38.27 -11.97
N LEU A 165 3.88 38.40 -13.28
CA LEU A 165 2.84 38.13 -14.27
C LEU A 165 3.07 36.73 -14.84
N ALA A 166 2.12 35.82 -14.65
CA ALA A 166 2.24 34.44 -15.07
C ALA A 166 1.28 34.12 -16.22
N ALA A 167 1.82 33.51 -17.27
CA ALA A 167 1.05 32.88 -18.32
C ALA A 167 1.69 31.56 -18.75
N THR A 168 0.85 30.54 -18.86
CA THR A 168 1.15 29.27 -19.51
C THR A 168 -0.02 28.96 -20.42
N SER A 169 0.24 28.26 -21.52
CA SER A 169 -0.79 27.86 -22.46
C SER A 169 -0.53 26.45 -22.99
N PRO A 170 -1.11 25.42 -22.36
CA PRO A 170 -1.00 24.05 -22.81
C PRO A 170 -1.37 23.86 -24.30
N GLU A 171 -2.31 24.68 -24.79
CA GLU A 171 -2.83 24.69 -26.16
C GLU A 171 -2.84 26.13 -26.72
N LEU A 172 -1.69 26.80 -26.78
CA LEU A 172 -1.57 28.21 -27.22
C LEU A 172 -2.26 28.56 -28.53
N ALA A 173 -2.16 27.67 -29.51
CA ALA A 173 -2.79 27.89 -30.81
C ALA A 173 -4.32 27.91 -30.73
N LYS A 174 -4.90 27.15 -29.79
CA LYS A 174 -6.34 26.99 -29.64
C LYS A 174 -6.96 28.00 -28.68
N TYR A 175 -6.27 28.28 -27.56
CA TYR A 175 -6.80 29.09 -26.45
C TYR A 175 -5.88 30.23 -25.99
N PRO A 176 -5.50 31.17 -26.89
CA PRO A 176 -4.58 32.26 -26.58
C PRO A 176 -5.11 33.27 -25.55
N ASP A 177 -6.43 33.32 -25.33
CA ASP A 177 -7.11 34.25 -24.42
C ASP A 177 -7.61 33.57 -23.13
N SER A 178 -7.27 32.29 -22.93
CA SER A 178 -7.59 31.58 -21.68
C SER A 178 -6.55 31.86 -20.61
N ILE A 179 -6.94 31.72 -19.34
CA ILE A 179 -6.04 31.88 -18.20
C ILE A 179 -5.88 30.51 -17.54
N VAL A 180 -4.65 30.13 -17.21
CA VAL A 180 -4.35 28.93 -16.45
C VAL A 180 -4.08 29.34 -15.00
N TRP A 181 -4.93 28.86 -14.11
CA TRP A 181 -4.81 29.04 -12.67
C TRP A 181 -3.97 27.90 -12.07
N PHE A 182 -3.25 28.17 -10.99
CA PHE A 182 -2.65 27.10 -10.20
C PHE A 182 -2.43 27.53 -8.75
N ASN A 183 -2.69 26.60 -7.83
CA ASN A 183 -2.56 26.76 -6.39
C ASN A 183 -1.27 26.10 -5.82
N GLY A 184 -0.47 25.44 -6.67
CA GLY A 184 0.80 24.76 -6.34
C GLY A 184 1.99 25.67 -6.07
N ARG A 185 1.90 26.56 -5.08
CA ARG A 185 2.91 27.61 -4.82
C ARG A 185 3.94 27.28 -3.73
N GLY A 186 3.79 26.17 -3.02
CA GLY A 186 4.72 25.79 -1.94
C GLY A 186 6.11 25.43 -2.44
N ALA A 187 7.16 25.80 -1.69
CA ALA A 187 8.51 25.32 -1.99
C ALA A 187 8.64 23.82 -1.73
N PHE A 188 8.01 23.34 -0.65
CA PHE A 188 8.02 21.95 -0.21
C PHE A 188 6.60 21.50 0.13
N GLY A 189 6.05 20.62 -0.70
CA GLY A 189 4.63 20.31 -0.70
C GLY A 189 3.88 21.11 -1.78
N TRP A 190 2.56 21.03 -1.73
CA TRP A 190 1.67 21.67 -2.72
C TRP A 190 1.46 23.15 -2.39
N TYR A 191 0.97 23.44 -1.18
CA TYR A 191 0.62 24.80 -0.76
C TYR A 191 1.76 25.49 0.00
N PRO A 192 1.82 26.83 -0.02
CA PRO A 192 2.82 27.56 0.72
C PRO A 192 2.65 27.42 2.23
N VAL A 193 3.75 27.49 2.95
CA VAL A 193 3.82 27.49 4.41
C VAL A 193 4.18 28.88 4.94
N GLU A 194 4.15 29.10 6.24
CA GLU A 194 4.44 30.44 6.80
C GLU A 194 5.84 30.95 6.43
N LYS A 195 6.81 30.04 6.30
CA LYS A 195 8.19 30.38 5.97
C LYS A 195 8.42 30.68 4.49
N ASP A 196 7.46 30.34 3.62
CA ASP A 196 7.54 30.70 2.22
C ASP A 196 7.34 32.22 2.06
N PRO A 197 8.24 32.95 1.38
CA PRO A 197 8.02 34.36 1.14
C PRO A 197 6.79 34.57 0.25
N SER A 198 5.96 35.55 0.59
CA SER A 198 4.82 35.92 -0.25
C SER A 198 5.27 36.86 -1.36
N ILE A 199 4.95 36.50 -2.60
CA ILE A 199 5.15 37.32 -3.78
C ILE A 199 3.81 37.49 -4.51
N PRO A 200 3.35 38.72 -4.81
CA PRO A 200 2.14 38.92 -5.61
C PRO A 200 2.27 38.29 -6.98
N MET A 201 1.21 37.63 -7.45
CA MET A 201 1.19 37.02 -8.78
C MET A 201 -0.17 37.20 -9.44
N PHE A 202 -0.18 37.75 -10.64
CA PHE A 202 -1.37 37.80 -11.50
C PHE A 202 -1.25 36.80 -12.64
N PHE A 203 -2.32 36.06 -12.89
CA PHE A 203 -2.48 35.23 -14.07
C PHE A 203 -3.02 36.11 -15.21
N ILE A 204 -2.33 36.08 -16.36
CA ILE A 204 -2.69 36.85 -17.55
C ILE A 204 -2.86 35.90 -18.74
N THR A 205 -3.44 36.38 -19.83
CA THR A 205 -3.61 35.54 -21.01
C THR A 205 -2.28 35.29 -21.73
N PRO A 206 -2.11 34.12 -22.36
CA PRO A 206 -0.95 33.82 -23.20
C PRO A 206 -0.73 34.82 -24.33
N ARG A 207 -1.80 35.39 -24.91
CA ARG A 207 -1.71 36.46 -25.91
C ARG A 207 -1.07 37.71 -25.32
N GLN A 208 -1.55 38.17 -24.16
CA GLN A 208 -0.97 39.32 -23.45
C GLN A 208 0.51 39.07 -23.13
N ALA A 209 0.82 37.89 -22.60
CA ALA A 209 2.19 37.52 -22.26
C ALA A 209 3.11 37.43 -23.48
N GLY A 210 2.64 36.91 -24.62
CA GLY A 210 3.38 36.86 -25.87
C GLY A 210 3.75 38.25 -26.38
N LEU A 211 2.78 39.18 -26.41
CA LEU A 211 3.01 40.57 -26.80
C LEU A 211 4.06 41.25 -25.91
N LEU A 212 3.97 41.04 -24.60
CA LEU A 212 4.94 41.60 -23.64
C LEU A 212 6.32 40.97 -23.80
N ALA A 213 6.39 39.65 -24.01
CA ALA A 213 7.65 38.95 -24.22
C ALA A 213 8.34 39.44 -25.49
N ASP A 214 7.59 39.64 -26.59
CA ASP A 214 8.14 40.15 -27.86
C ASP A 214 8.63 41.59 -27.72
N ALA A 215 7.87 42.46 -27.03
CA ALA A 215 8.29 43.83 -26.75
C ALA A 215 9.59 43.88 -25.93
N LEU A 216 9.67 43.12 -24.83
CA LEU A 216 10.83 43.08 -23.95
C LEU A 216 12.06 42.49 -24.63
N LYS A 217 11.89 41.43 -25.44
CA LYS A 217 12.98 40.85 -26.27
C LYS A 217 13.43 41.81 -27.37
N GLY A 218 12.53 42.67 -27.85
CA GLY A 218 12.81 43.76 -28.78
C GLY A 218 13.46 44.99 -28.15
N ASN A 219 13.93 44.92 -26.90
CA ASN A 219 14.52 46.03 -26.13
C ASN A 219 13.58 47.23 -25.88
N ARG A 220 12.26 47.03 -25.98
CA ARG A 220 11.27 48.02 -25.53
C ARG A 220 11.20 48.02 -24.01
N LYS A 221 10.91 49.16 -23.40
CA LYS A 221 10.78 49.27 -21.94
C LYS A 221 9.34 49.06 -21.55
N ALA A 222 9.07 48.21 -20.56
CA ALA A 222 7.75 48.08 -19.98
C ALA A 222 7.77 48.38 -18.49
N ALA A 223 6.71 49.00 -17.99
CA ALA A 223 6.50 49.28 -16.57
C ALA A 223 5.09 48.86 -16.17
N ILE A 224 4.98 48.31 -14.96
CA ILE A 224 3.72 47.89 -14.37
C ILE A 224 3.28 48.90 -13.33
N ARG A 225 1.99 49.24 -13.40
CA ARG A 225 1.22 49.79 -12.30
C ARG A 225 0.35 48.67 -11.76
N ALA A 226 0.64 48.21 -10.55
CA ALA A 226 -0.14 47.18 -9.89
C ALA A 226 -0.63 47.65 -8.52
N GLU A 227 -1.82 47.22 -8.17
CA GLU A 227 -2.41 47.40 -6.85
C GLU A 227 -2.80 46.03 -6.33
N VAL A 228 -2.32 45.68 -5.13
CA VAL A 228 -2.54 44.37 -4.53
C VAL A 228 -3.09 44.58 -3.13
N HIS A 229 -4.28 44.04 -2.88
CA HIS A 229 -5.01 44.13 -1.62
C HIS A 229 -5.39 42.73 -1.16
N ALA A 230 -4.42 42.03 -0.58
CA ALA A 230 -4.61 40.67 -0.08
C ALA A 230 -3.56 40.37 0.99
N HIS A 231 -3.84 39.44 1.89
CA HIS A 231 -2.84 39.00 2.87
C HIS A 231 -3.11 37.59 3.37
N ASN A 232 -2.02 36.97 3.82
CA ASN A 232 -2.05 35.70 4.56
C ASN A 232 -2.32 35.96 6.05
N TYR A 233 -3.07 35.06 6.69
CA TYR A 233 -3.37 35.12 8.12
C TYR A 233 -3.55 33.71 8.71
N SER A 234 -3.58 33.62 10.04
CA SER A 234 -3.93 32.37 10.72
C SER A 234 -5.45 32.21 10.71
N GLY A 235 -5.95 31.25 9.94
CA GLY A 235 -7.37 30.99 9.78
C GLY A 235 -7.71 29.51 9.85
N SER A 236 -8.71 29.08 9.11
CA SER A 236 -9.19 27.71 9.16
C SER A 236 -9.80 27.24 7.85
N ILE A 237 -9.55 25.99 7.50
CA ILE A 237 -10.29 25.28 6.46
C ILE A 237 -11.29 24.32 7.10
N TYR A 238 -12.24 23.83 6.32
CA TYR A 238 -13.35 23.05 6.84
C TYR A 238 -13.50 21.73 6.08
N THR A 239 -13.84 20.67 6.82
CA THR A 239 -14.32 19.40 6.25
C THR A 239 -15.79 19.25 6.57
N VAL A 240 -16.62 18.97 5.59
CA VAL A 240 -18.04 18.66 5.76
C VAL A 240 -18.24 17.16 5.63
N THR A 241 -18.97 16.56 6.56
CA THR A 241 -19.31 15.13 6.50
C THR A 241 -20.70 14.85 7.03
N GLY A 242 -21.30 13.74 6.62
CA GLY A 242 -22.59 13.26 7.10
C GLY A 242 -22.90 11.88 6.51
N ILE A 243 -23.99 11.26 6.98
CA ILE A 243 -24.41 9.92 6.54
C ILE A 243 -25.85 9.82 6.08
N ILE A 244 -26.10 8.84 5.23
CA ILE A 244 -27.40 8.20 5.13
C ILE A 244 -27.26 6.79 5.73
N PRO A 245 -27.91 6.52 6.88
CA PRO A 245 -27.69 5.29 7.62
C PRO A 245 -28.14 4.06 6.82
N GLY A 246 -27.27 3.05 6.81
CA GLY A 246 -27.57 1.72 6.32
C GLY A 246 -28.04 0.79 7.43
N ARG A 247 -28.32 -0.46 7.06
CA ARG A 247 -28.62 -1.52 8.05
C ARG A 247 -27.40 -1.94 8.86
N GLU A 248 -26.21 -1.67 8.34
CA GLU A 248 -24.92 -2.03 8.92
C GLU A 248 -24.12 -0.77 9.25
N LYS A 249 -23.24 -0.88 10.26
CA LYS A 249 -22.41 0.23 10.73
C LYS A 249 -21.23 0.53 9.81
N GLU A 250 -20.80 -0.45 9.00
CA GLU A 250 -19.76 -0.21 8.02
C GLU A 250 -20.23 0.74 6.92
N GLU A 251 -19.32 1.57 6.48
CA GLU A 251 -19.57 2.72 5.63
C GLU A 251 -18.91 2.55 4.26
N TYR A 252 -19.59 3.03 3.22
CA TYR A 252 -19.01 3.30 1.92
C TYR A 252 -18.96 4.81 1.74
N ALA A 253 -17.77 5.36 1.50
CA ALA A 253 -17.58 6.81 1.43
C ALA A 253 -17.51 7.32 -0.01
N LEU A 254 -18.12 8.48 -0.27
CA LEU A 254 -17.79 9.30 -1.42
C LEU A 254 -16.96 10.49 -0.95
N LEU A 255 -15.83 10.69 -1.62
CA LEU A 255 -14.89 11.78 -1.37
C LEU A 255 -14.97 12.76 -2.54
N SER A 256 -14.97 14.06 -2.27
CA SER A 256 -14.85 15.11 -3.29
C SER A 256 -14.21 16.31 -2.64
N HIS A 257 -13.25 16.93 -3.32
CA HIS A 257 -12.64 18.14 -2.80
C HIS A 257 -13.52 19.36 -3.05
N LEU A 258 -13.28 20.42 -2.27
CA LEU A 258 -13.91 21.73 -2.35
C LEU A 258 -12.80 22.79 -2.54
N TYR A 259 -13.23 24.04 -2.75
CA TYR A 259 -12.41 25.24 -2.62
C TYR A 259 -11.60 25.61 -3.86
N GLU A 260 -12.15 25.35 -5.03
CA GLU A 260 -11.54 25.68 -6.32
C GLU A 260 -12.49 26.49 -7.22
N PRO A 261 -11.95 27.33 -8.13
CA PRO A 261 -12.77 28.29 -8.86
C PRO A 261 -13.44 27.69 -10.11
N PHE A 262 -13.46 26.36 -10.28
CA PHE A 262 -13.97 25.74 -11.50
C PHE A 262 -15.19 24.88 -11.24
N LEU A 263 -16.09 24.84 -12.23
CA LEU A 263 -17.27 23.97 -12.16
C LEU A 263 -16.86 22.50 -12.12
N ALA A 264 -16.02 22.05 -13.07
CA ALA A 264 -15.61 20.65 -13.20
C ALA A 264 -14.58 20.20 -12.16
N ASP A 265 -13.92 21.15 -11.49
CA ASP A 265 -12.84 20.93 -10.54
C ASP A 265 -13.02 21.90 -9.36
N ASN A 266 -13.80 21.55 -8.32
CA ASN A 266 -14.55 20.30 -8.20
C ASN A 266 -15.95 20.46 -7.59
N ALA A 267 -16.60 21.61 -7.84
CA ALA A 267 -18.01 21.79 -7.45
C ALA A 267 -18.93 20.69 -8.06
N PHE A 268 -18.55 20.15 -9.23
CA PHE A 268 -19.25 19.06 -9.91
C PHE A 268 -19.27 17.76 -9.12
N GLY A 269 -18.18 17.42 -8.41
CA GLY A 269 -18.10 16.26 -7.53
C GLY A 269 -19.12 16.34 -6.40
N PHE A 270 -19.28 17.52 -5.78
CA PHE A 270 -20.32 17.78 -4.78
C PHE A 270 -21.73 17.63 -5.34
N GLY A 271 -22.03 18.27 -6.48
CA GLY A 271 -23.35 18.16 -7.13
C GLY A 271 -23.71 16.71 -7.47
N THR A 272 -22.74 15.94 -7.96
CA THR A 272 -22.89 14.51 -8.25
C THR A 272 -23.18 13.71 -6.99
N ALA A 273 -22.44 13.95 -5.90
CA ALA A 273 -22.64 13.25 -4.63
C ALA A 273 -24.04 13.50 -4.04
N MET A 274 -24.53 14.75 -4.12
CA MET A 274 -25.86 15.11 -3.65
C MET A 274 -26.97 14.44 -4.48
N GLU A 275 -26.80 14.35 -5.80
CA GLU A 275 -27.75 13.65 -6.66
C GLU A 275 -27.79 12.14 -6.37
N ILE A 276 -26.65 11.50 -6.12
CA ILE A 276 -26.59 10.09 -5.70
C ILE A 276 -27.43 9.86 -4.42
N ALA A 277 -27.29 10.77 -3.45
CA ALA A 277 -28.05 10.71 -2.20
C ALA A 277 -29.55 10.96 -2.41
N ARG A 278 -29.92 11.94 -3.25
CA ARG A 278 -31.31 12.23 -3.58
C ARG A 278 -31.99 11.02 -4.25
N VAL A 279 -31.33 10.41 -5.23
CA VAL A 279 -31.84 9.20 -5.91
C VAL A 279 -31.99 8.02 -4.94
N LEU A 280 -31.02 7.81 -4.04
CA LEU A 280 -31.10 6.77 -3.00
C LEU A 280 -32.40 6.89 -2.19
N LEU A 281 -32.71 8.10 -1.75
CA LEU A 281 -33.86 8.41 -0.90
C LEU A 281 -35.18 8.38 -1.69
N GLU A 282 -35.20 8.90 -2.91
CA GLU A 282 -36.39 8.89 -3.78
C GLU A 282 -36.81 7.46 -4.15
N LEU A 283 -35.84 6.60 -4.50
CA LEU A 283 -36.10 5.19 -4.75
C LEU A 283 -36.45 4.40 -3.47
N ARG A 284 -36.38 5.04 -2.30
CA ARG A 284 -36.61 4.42 -0.97
C ARG A 284 -35.79 3.15 -0.78
N LEU A 285 -34.59 3.12 -1.37
CA LEU A 285 -33.67 2.00 -1.21
C LEU A 285 -33.18 2.02 0.23
N LYS A 286 -33.20 0.84 0.88
CA LYS A 286 -32.62 0.67 2.22
C LYS A 286 -31.19 0.17 2.05
N PRO A 287 -30.17 1.04 2.08
CA PRO A 287 -28.81 0.62 1.83
C PRO A 287 -28.37 -0.33 2.95
N ARG A 288 -27.55 -1.31 2.60
CA ARG A 288 -26.97 -2.24 3.58
C ARG A 288 -25.82 -1.57 4.29
N LYS A 289 -24.88 -1.00 3.54
CA LYS A 289 -23.80 -0.16 4.07
C LYS A 289 -24.29 1.26 4.29
N THR A 290 -23.79 1.92 5.32
CA THR A 290 -24.05 3.34 5.53
C THR A 290 -23.32 4.15 4.45
N LEU A 291 -24.01 5.09 3.81
CA LEU A 291 -23.39 5.97 2.82
C LEU A 291 -22.81 7.18 3.54
N ARG A 292 -21.49 7.39 3.42
CA ARG A 292 -20.76 8.50 4.04
C ARG A 292 -20.36 9.50 2.96
N MET A 293 -20.57 10.79 3.20
CA MET A 293 -20.01 11.85 2.35
C MET A 293 -18.91 12.57 3.10
N VAL A 294 -17.83 12.93 2.40
CA VAL A 294 -16.74 13.74 2.94
C VAL A 294 -16.31 14.75 1.89
N PHE A 295 -16.49 16.03 2.20
CA PHE A 295 -16.07 17.16 1.38
C PHE A 295 -15.02 17.98 2.11
N SER A 296 -13.88 18.25 1.49
CA SER A 296 -12.78 18.94 2.16
C SER A 296 -11.81 19.58 1.17
N MET A 297 -10.84 20.33 1.67
CA MET A 297 -9.70 20.76 0.85
C MET A 297 -8.93 19.53 0.36
N GLU A 298 -8.58 19.54 -0.92
CA GLU A 298 -7.81 18.48 -1.56
C GLU A 298 -6.54 18.17 -0.75
N LEU A 299 -6.24 16.88 -0.58
CA LEU A 299 -5.15 16.31 0.21
C LEU A 299 -5.10 16.75 1.69
N TYR A 300 -4.86 18.03 1.97
CA TYR A 300 -4.61 18.61 3.30
C TYR A 300 -5.83 18.55 4.21
N GLY A 301 -7.01 18.87 3.68
CA GLY A 301 -8.25 18.80 4.44
C GLY A 301 -8.61 17.35 4.78
N PHE A 302 -8.51 16.45 3.81
CA PHE A 302 -8.67 15.01 4.03
C PHE A 302 -7.63 14.44 5.02
N ALA A 303 -6.36 14.83 4.91
CA ALA A 303 -5.31 14.42 5.83
C ALA A 303 -5.62 14.91 7.25
N ALA A 304 -6.06 16.15 7.41
CA ALA A 304 -6.45 16.71 8.70
C ALA A 304 -7.69 16.04 9.29
N TRP A 305 -8.63 15.59 8.46
CA TRP A 305 -9.79 14.81 8.89
C TRP A 305 -9.42 13.37 9.31
N LEU A 306 -8.61 12.68 8.52
CA LEU A 306 -8.10 11.33 8.84
C LEU A 306 -7.23 11.32 10.11
N ALA A 307 -6.51 12.40 10.40
CA ALA A 307 -5.69 12.53 11.60
C ALA A 307 -6.50 12.62 12.90
N ARG A 308 -7.77 13.05 12.84
CA ARG A 308 -8.62 13.30 14.03
C ARG A 308 -9.34 12.04 14.53
N SER A 309 -9.70 11.14 13.64
CA SER A 309 -10.39 9.90 13.99
C SER A 309 -9.95 8.80 13.04
N LYS A 310 -9.55 7.65 13.59
CA LYS A 310 -9.37 6.44 12.78
C LYS A 310 -10.75 6.13 12.21
N GLN A 311 -10.95 6.39 10.92
CA GLN A 311 -12.23 6.20 10.22
C GLN A 311 -12.52 4.70 10.02
N GLN A 312 -12.61 3.96 11.12
CA GLN A 312 -12.54 2.49 11.15
C GLN A 312 -13.75 1.81 10.51
N ASN A 313 -14.87 2.53 10.36
CA ASN A 313 -16.07 2.00 9.75
C ASN A 313 -16.04 2.06 8.23
N ILE A 314 -15.21 2.92 7.63
CA ILE A 314 -15.17 3.10 6.18
C ILE A 314 -14.39 1.94 5.56
N VAL A 315 -15.10 1.05 4.86
CA VAL A 315 -14.52 -0.17 4.29
C VAL A 315 -14.00 0.02 2.87
N ALA A 316 -14.54 0.99 2.13
CA ALA A 316 -14.09 1.42 0.81
C ALA A 316 -14.64 2.82 0.49
N ALA A 317 -14.01 3.50 -0.46
CA ALA A 317 -14.43 4.80 -0.92
C ALA A 317 -14.28 4.97 -2.45
N LEU A 318 -14.99 5.95 -2.99
CA LEU A 318 -14.79 6.46 -4.35
C LEU A 318 -14.54 7.97 -4.28
N ASN A 319 -13.47 8.43 -4.92
CA ASN A 319 -13.23 9.84 -5.15
C ASN A 319 -13.95 10.29 -6.43
N LEU A 320 -14.66 11.41 -6.34
CA LEU A 320 -15.47 12.03 -7.39
C LEU A 320 -14.80 13.26 -8.01
N ASP A 321 -13.49 13.36 -7.89
CA ASP A 321 -12.72 14.43 -8.52
C ASP A 321 -12.62 14.31 -10.05
N SER A 322 -12.60 15.47 -10.72
CA SER A 322 -12.36 15.61 -12.17
C SER A 322 -13.36 14.85 -13.06
N LEU A 323 -14.66 14.98 -12.78
CA LEU A 323 -15.72 14.30 -13.53
C LEU A 323 -16.19 15.10 -14.76
N ASN A 324 -16.31 14.43 -15.91
CA ASN A 324 -16.97 14.92 -17.14
C ASN A 324 -16.37 16.19 -17.78
N HIS A 325 -15.05 16.37 -17.84
CA HIS A 325 -14.46 17.46 -18.64
C HIS A 325 -14.79 17.34 -20.15
N ALA A 326 -15.05 18.47 -20.81
CA ALA A 326 -15.43 18.50 -22.23
C ALA A 326 -14.31 18.09 -23.20
N ILE A 327 -13.05 18.27 -22.81
CA ILE A 327 -11.91 17.85 -23.61
C ILE A 327 -11.86 16.34 -23.86
N ASN A 328 -12.35 15.53 -22.92
CA ASN A 328 -12.16 14.08 -22.98
C ASN A 328 -13.31 13.30 -22.34
N ARG A 329 -14.04 12.55 -23.16
CA ARG A 329 -15.12 11.65 -22.72
C ARG A 329 -14.63 10.27 -22.26
N SER A 330 -13.33 9.96 -22.40
CA SER A 330 -12.75 8.73 -21.86
C SER A 330 -12.87 8.71 -20.33
N ILE A 331 -13.28 7.57 -19.80
CA ILE A 331 -13.41 7.32 -18.37
C ILE A 331 -12.15 6.58 -17.93
N VAL A 332 -11.34 7.22 -17.09
CA VAL A 332 -10.19 6.59 -16.46
C VAL A 332 -10.57 6.14 -15.05
N PHE A 333 -10.34 4.87 -14.78
CA PHE A 333 -10.58 4.25 -13.49
C PHE A 333 -9.27 3.83 -12.85
N ARG A 334 -8.84 4.61 -11.84
CA ARG A 334 -7.72 4.27 -10.98
C ARG A 334 -8.17 3.26 -9.94
N GLN A 335 -7.51 2.11 -9.95
CA GLN A 335 -7.73 1.05 -8.98
C GLN A 335 -7.36 1.50 -7.58
N SER A 336 -7.82 0.76 -6.57
CA SER A 336 -7.38 0.93 -5.20
C SER A 336 -5.87 0.75 -5.08
N PRO A 337 -5.19 1.48 -4.16
CA PRO A 337 -3.74 1.41 -4.04
C PRO A 337 -3.26 -0.04 -3.91
N PHE A 338 -2.12 -0.40 -4.50
CA PHE A 338 -1.65 -1.80 -4.49
C PHE A 338 -1.47 -2.37 -3.07
N CYS A 339 -1.14 -1.52 -2.09
CA CYS A 339 -1.06 -1.90 -0.68
C CYS A 339 -2.41 -2.14 0.01
N GLN A 340 -3.52 -1.77 -0.63
CA GLN A 340 -4.88 -1.95 -0.14
C GLN A 340 -5.87 -2.42 -1.23
N PRO A 341 -5.67 -3.63 -1.82
CA PRO A 341 -6.49 -4.10 -2.94
C PRO A 341 -7.95 -4.33 -2.55
N CYS A 342 -8.88 -3.96 -3.43
CA CYS A 342 -10.31 -4.07 -3.18
C CYS A 342 -11.09 -4.69 -4.35
N PHE A 343 -12.17 -5.40 -4.05
CA PHE A 343 -13.06 -5.99 -5.04
C PHE A 343 -13.80 -4.94 -5.89
N THR A 344 -13.85 -3.70 -5.42
CA THR A 344 -14.41 -2.57 -6.18
C THR A 344 -13.63 -2.33 -7.47
N ASP A 345 -12.35 -2.71 -7.52
CA ASP A 345 -11.53 -2.68 -8.73
C ASP A 345 -12.07 -3.56 -9.85
N TRP A 346 -12.82 -4.61 -9.49
CA TRP A 346 -13.54 -5.44 -10.45
C TRP A 346 -14.96 -4.93 -10.66
N PHE A 347 -15.66 -4.56 -9.58
CA PHE A 347 -17.08 -4.19 -9.63
C PHE A 347 -17.36 -3.02 -10.58
N TYR A 348 -16.65 -1.89 -10.43
CA TYR A 348 -16.91 -0.68 -11.22
C TYR A 348 -16.68 -0.91 -12.72
N PRO A 349 -15.53 -1.46 -13.17
CA PRO A 349 -15.32 -1.72 -14.59
C PRO A 349 -16.36 -2.67 -15.20
N GLN A 350 -16.82 -3.69 -14.46
CA GLN A 350 -17.88 -4.58 -14.98
C GLN A 350 -19.22 -3.86 -15.08
N PHE A 351 -19.54 -3.00 -14.13
CA PHE A 351 -20.79 -2.23 -14.14
C PHE A 351 -20.81 -1.23 -15.30
N PHE A 352 -19.73 -0.47 -15.48
CA PHE A 352 -19.60 0.51 -16.56
C PHE A 352 -19.62 -0.16 -17.94
N ARG A 353 -18.82 -1.21 -18.19
CA ARG A 353 -18.85 -1.91 -19.48
C ARG A 353 -20.21 -2.49 -19.84
N LYS A 354 -21.02 -2.84 -18.85
CA LYS A 354 -22.37 -3.36 -19.07
C LYS A 354 -23.38 -2.26 -19.45
N HIS A 355 -23.27 -1.09 -18.84
CA HIS A 355 -24.27 -0.03 -18.93
C HIS A 355 -23.85 1.15 -19.83
N LEU A 356 -22.56 1.25 -20.15
CA LEU A 356 -21.93 2.15 -21.11
C LEU A 356 -20.90 1.37 -21.96
N PRO A 357 -21.34 0.42 -22.80
CA PRO A 357 -20.43 -0.43 -23.56
C PRO A 357 -19.59 0.34 -24.59
N ASP A 358 -20.10 1.47 -25.08
CA ASP A 358 -19.44 2.28 -26.11
C ASP A 358 -18.50 3.36 -25.53
N ALA A 359 -18.44 3.49 -24.21
CA ALA A 359 -17.52 4.43 -23.57
C ALA A 359 -16.08 3.91 -23.62
N ASP A 360 -15.12 4.78 -23.94
CA ASP A 360 -13.70 4.46 -23.76
C ASP A 360 -13.39 4.39 -22.26
N PHE A 361 -13.30 3.17 -21.73
CA PHE A 361 -13.09 2.91 -20.31
C PHE A 361 -11.70 2.31 -20.07
N GLN A 362 -10.81 3.10 -19.47
CA GLN A 362 -9.43 2.76 -19.21
C GLN A 362 -9.22 2.41 -17.73
N ILE A 363 -8.41 1.40 -17.45
CA ILE A 363 -8.07 1.00 -16.09
C ILE A 363 -6.58 1.30 -15.87
N VAL A 364 -6.26 2.01 -14.80
CA VAL A 364 -4.88 2.33 -14.41
C VAL A 364 -4.57 1.78 -13.02
N ALA A 365 -3.30 1.46 -12.78
CA ALA A 365 -2.83 0.94 -11.50
C ALA A 365 -3.07 1.95 -10.37
N GLY A 366 -3.46 1.44 -9.20
CA GLY A 366 -3.66 2.27 -8.01
C GLY A 366 -2.35 2.59 -7.31
N ASP A 367 -2.16 3.86 -6.99
CA ASP A 367 -1.04 4.41 -6.23
C ASP A 367 -1.53 5.19 -5.00
N LEU A 368 -0.64 5.87 -4.29
CA LEU A 368 -0.98 6.77 -3.18
C LEU A 368 -0.98 8.24 -3.64
N SER A 369 -1.84 8.57 -4.61
CA SER A 369 -2.05 9.94 -5.06
C SER A 369 -2.82 10.78 -4.03
N ASP A 370 -2.87 12.09 -4.24
CA ASP A 370 -3.78 13.05 -3.59
C ASP A 370 -5.20 12.52 -3.43
N ASP A 371 -5.70 11.81 -4.44
CA ASP A 371 -7.06 11.27 -4.46
C ASP A 371 -7.23 9.90 -3.81
N THR A 372 -6.14 9.12 -3.71
CA THR A 372 -6.18 7.73 -3.26
C THR A 372 -5.33 7.45 -2.02
N PHE A 373 -4.61 8.44 -1.49
CA PHE A 373 -3.76 8.32 -0.30
C PHE A 373 -4.48 7.82 0.96
N PRO A 374 -5.82 7.98 1.17
CA PRO A 374 -6.45 7.37 2.34
C PRO A 374 -6.32 5.83 2.37
N GLY A 375 -5.98 5.22 1.23
CA GLY A 375 -5.65 3.80 1.14
C GLY A 375 -4.27 3.41 1.66
N ASP A 376 -3.46 4.36 2.13
CA ASP A 376 -2.25 4.04 2.88
C ASP A 376 -2.61 3.35 4.21
N PRO A 377 -2.10 2.12 4.48
CA PRO A 377 -2.30 1.46 5.77
C PRO A 377 -1.85 2.27 6.98
N LEU A 378 -0.92 3.22 6.81
CA LEU A 378 -0.49 4.14 7.88
C LEU A 378 -1.62 5.12 8.29
N LEU A 379 -2.62 5.34 7.44
CA LEU A 379 -3.78 6.20 7.67
C LEU A 379 -5.04 5.42 8.07
N GLY A 380 -4.94 4.11 8.21
CA GLY A 380 -6.07 3.21 8.47
C GLY A 380 -6.50 2.37 7.26
N GLY A 381 -5.97 2.65 6.06
CA GLY A 381 -6.13 1.79 4.89
C GLY A 381 -7.55 1.72 4.32
N ILE A 382 -8.13 2.87 3.96
CA ILE A 382 -9.43 2.92 3.26
C ILE A 382 -9.19 2.63 1.79
N ALA A 383 -9.70 1.52 1.24
CA ALA A 383 -9.54 1.27 -0.19
C ALA A 383 -10.28 2.34 -1.01
N VAL A 384 -9.55 3.24 -1.67
CA VAL A 384 -10.12 4.33 -2.46
C VAL A 384 -9.92 4.07 -3.96
N ASN A 385 -11.00 4.04 -4.72
CA ASN A 385 -10.95 4.15 -6.18
C ASN A 385 -11.10 5.60 -6.61
N TRP A 386 -10.59 5.95 -7.79
CA TRP A 386 -10.83 7.25 -8.40
C TRP A 386 -11.29 7.06 -9.85
N LEU A 387 -12.48 7.59 -10.16
CA LEU A 387 -13.07 7.54 -11.50
C LEU A 387 -13.15 8.97 -12.01
N TYR A 388 -12.49 9.26 -13.12
CA TYR A 388 -12.36 10.62 -13.63
C TYR A 388 -12.31 10.66 -15.16
N ASN A 389 -12.53 11.84 -15.70
CA ASN A 389 -12.32 12.17 -17.11
C ASN A 389 -11.03 12.98 -17.18
N PRO A 390 -10.01 12.59 -17.96
CA PRO A 390 -8.75 13.35 -17.99
C PRO A 390 -8.97 14.77 -18.49
N SER A 391 -8.64 15.77 -17.66
CA SER A 391 -8.62 17.19 -18.05
C SER A 391 -7.48 17.52 -19.04
N GLY A 392 -6.52 16.60 -19.19
CA GLY A 392 -5.47 16.67 -20.19
C GLY A 392 -4.63 17.95 -20.05
N PRO A 393 -4.22 18.58 -21.17
CA PRO A 393 -3.43 19.80 -21.10
C PRO A 393 -4.23 20.97 -20.49
N THR A 394 -5.56 21.00 -20.54
CA THR A 394 -6.38 22.15 -20.11
C THR A 394 -6.70 22.19 -18.62
N HIS A 395 -6.02 21.41 -17.77
CA HIS A 395 -6.24 21.43 -16.32
C HIS A 395 -6.07 22.85 -15.74
N HIS A 396 -7.02 23.27 -14.91
CA HIS A 396 -7.15 24.61 -14.33
C HIS A 396 -7.19 25.77 -15.35
N CYS A 397 -7.67 25.51 -16.56
CA CYS A 397 -7.77 26.52 -17.61
C CYS A 397 -9.19 27.09 -17.71
N SER A 398 -9.34 28.39 -17.94
CA SER A 398 -10.66 29.00 -18.19
C SER A 398 -11.28 28.68 -19.56
N CYS A 399 -10.61 27.85 -20.36
CA CYS A 399 -11.12 27.46 -21.67
C CYS A 399 -12.39 26.57 -21.57
N PRO A 400 -13.27 26.60 -22.58
CA PRO A 400 -14.48 25.76 -22.60
C PRO A 400 -14.21 24.25 -22.49
N ASP A 401 -13.04 23.78 -22.93
CA ASP A 401 -12.65 22.35 -22.90
C ASP A 401 -12.43 21.83 -21.46
N PHE A 402 -12.14 22.71 -20.50
CA PHE A 402 -12.02 22.32 -19.10
C PHE A 402 -13.38 22.30 -18.37
N ALA A 403 -14.40 22.96 -18.92
CA ALA A 403 -15.74 22.99 -18.36
C ALA A 403 -16.43 21.61 -18.43
N PRO A 404 -17.50 21.37 -17.64
CA PRO A 404 -18.25 20.13 -17.70
C PRO A 404 -18.95 19.93 -19.05
N ASP A 405 -18.84 18.73 -19.63
CA ASP A 405 -19.70 18.26 -20.71
C ASP A 405 -21.01 17.72 -20.13
N TRP A 406 -22.00 18.60 -20.07
CA TRP A 406 -23.33 18.26 -19.58
C TRP A 406 -24.04 17.19 -20.43
N ILE A 407 -23.73 17.10 -21.72
CA ILE A 407 -24.34 16.08 -22.60
C ILE A 407 -23.80 14.71 -22.24
N TRP A 408 -22.49 14.62 -22.02
CA TRP A 408 -21.85 13.39 -21.58
C TRP A 408 -22.24 13.01 -20.14
N ALA A 409 -22.33 14.00 -19.25
CA ALA A 409 -22.79 13.79 -17.87
C ALA A 409 -24.18 13.14 -17.80
N GLN A 410 -25.11 13.49 -18.70
CA GLN A 410 -26.43 12.86 -18.80
C GLN A 410 -26.36 11.34 -19.03
N GLN A 411 -25.28 10.85 -19.64
CA GLN A 411 -25.07 9.42 -19.93
C GLN A 411 -24.26 8.75 -18.82
N GLN A 412 -23.17 9.40 -18.36
CA GLN A 412 -22.24 8.83 -17.39
C GLN A 412 -22.80 8.79 -15.96
N LEU A 413 -23.44 9.86 -15.50
CA LEU A 413 -23.81 10.01 -14.09
C LEU A 413 -24.94 9.07 -13.61
N PRO A 414 -25.98 8.75 -14.41
CA PRO A 414 -26.95 7.72 -14.01
C PRO A 414 -26.30 6.35 -13.77
N VAL A 415 -25.26 6.03 -14.55
CA VAL A 415 -24.53 4.75 -14.46
C VAL A 415 -23.67 4.72 -13.21
N LEU A 416 -22.93 5.80 -12.95
CA LEU A 416 -22.17 5.98 -11.70
C LEU A 416 -23.09 5.88 -10.48
N THR A 417 -24.22 6.60 -10.51
CA THR A 417 -25.22 6.61 -9.44
C THR A 417 -25.73 5.21 -9.19
N ALA A 418 -26.21 4.52 -10.22
CA ALA A 418 -26.70 3.16 -10.10
C ALA A 418 -25.62 2.18 -9.58
N ALA A 419 -24.35 2.36 -9.97
CA ALA A 419 -23.25 1.53 -9.49
C ALA A 419 -23.04 1.69 -7.97
N VAL A 420 -23.02 2.93 -7.47
CA VAL A 420 -22.92 3.21 -6.02
C VAL A 420 -24.12 2.63 -5.28
N LEU A 421 -25.34 2.86 -5.77
CA LEU A 421 -26.57 2.35 -5.14
C LEU A 421 -26.62 0.82 -5.11
N GLU A 422 -26.22 0.15 -6.18
CA GLU A 422 -26.12 -1.32 -6.26
C GLU A 422 -25.08 -1.84 -5.25
N LEU A 423 -23.90 -1.20 -5.18
CA LEU A 423 -22.81 -1.58 -4.30
C LEU A 423 -23.20 -1.52 -2.82
N ILE A 424 -23.82 -0.41 -2.38
CA ILE A 424 -24.18 -0.22 -0.97
C ILE A 424 -25.44 -0.98 -0.58
N SER A 425 -26.34 -1.27 -1.51
CA SER A 425 -27.64 -1.90 -1.23
C SER A 425 -27.62 -3.42 -1.30
N ARG A 426 -26.68 -4.03 -2.04
CA ARG A 426 -26.64 -5.47 -2.27
C ARG A 426 -25.37 -6.12 -1.75
N LYS A 427 -25.42 -7.45 -1.57
CA LYS A 427 -24.21 -8.22 -1.30
C LYS A 427 -23.46 -8.43 -2.62
N PRO A 428 -22.12 -8.24 -2.63
CA PRO A 428 -21.34 -8.54 -3.81
C PRO A 428 -21.43 -10.04 -4.14
N PRO A 429 -21.48 -10.43 -5.42
CA PRO A 429 -21.59 -11.83 -5.82
C PRO A 429 -20.24 -12.54 -5.66
N ILE A 430 -19.90 -12.94 -4.42
CA ILE A 430 -18.57 -13.46 -4.03
C ILE A 430 -18.05 -14.54 -4.98
N GLN A 431 -18.88 -15.53 -5.33
CA GLN A 431 -18.47 -16.60 -6.24
C GLN A 431 -18.10 -16.09 -7.64
N LYS A 432 -18.84 -15.11 -8.17
CA LYS A 432 -18.54 -14.50 -9.48
C LYS A 432 -17.26 -13.67 -9.41
N ILE A 433 -17.06 -12.94 -8.31
CA ILE A 433 -15.84 -12.17 -8.05
C ILE A 433 -14.64 -13.11 -7.98
N ALA A 434 -14.70 -14.15 -7.14
CA ALA A 434 -13.63 -15.13 -7.00
C ALA A 434 -13.28 -15.80 -8.33
N ALA A 435 -14.29 -16.21 -9.12
CA ALA A 435 -14.07 -16.78 -10.44
C ALA A 435 -13.42 -15.78 -11.41
N ALA A 436 -13.77 -14.49 -11.33
CA ALA A 436 -13.15 -13.45 -12.15
C ALA A 436 -11.70 -13.16 -11.73
N GLN A 437 -11.44 -13.01 -10.43
CA GLN A 437 -10.08 -12.83 -9.90
C GLN A 437 -9.17 -14.01 -10.25
N MET A 438 -9.70 -15.23 -10.23
CA MET A 438 -8.97 -16.42 -10.67
C MET A 438 -8.59 -16.36 -12.16
N ARG A 439 -9.51 -15.89 -13.03
CA ARG A 439 -9.22 -15.74 -14.47
C ARG A 439 -8.18 -14.65 -14.71
N GLU A 440 -8.32 -13.49 -14.05
CA GLU A 440 -7.39 -12.36 -14.17
C GLU A 440 -6.00 -12.74 -13.67
N TYR A 441 -5.91 -13.41 -12.51
CA TYR A 441 -4.64 -13.94 -12.00
C TYR A 441 -4.01 -14.94 -12.97
N LYS A 442 -4.79 -15.87 -13.52
CA LYS A 442 -4.30 -16.85 -14.49
C LYS A 442 -3.75 -16.18 -15.76
N THR A 443 -4.41 -15.14 -16.26
CA THR A 443 -3.92 -14.36 -17.40
C THR A 443 -2.60 -13.69 -17.04
N ARG A 444 -2.53 -13.03 -15.88
CA ARG A 444 -1.32 -12.32 -15.46
C ARG A 444 -0.13 -13.25 -15.25
N VAL A 445 -0.37 -14.41 -14.66
CA VAL A 445 0.65 -15.46 -14.50
C VAL A 445 1.19 -15.92 -15.85
N ARG A 446 0.32 -16.12 -16.86
CA ARG A 446 0.80 -16.51 -18.19
C ARG A 446 1.67 -15.43 -18.82
N GLU A 447 1.23 -14.17 -18.78
CA GLU A 447 2.02 -13.04 -19.26
C GLU A 447 3.41 -13.00 -18.60
N ILE A 448 3.49 -13.22 -17.29
CA ILE A 448 4.77 -13.29 -16.56
C ILE A 448 5.63 -14.49 -16.99
N LEU A 449 5.03 -15.67 -17.15
CA LEU A 449 5.78 -16.87 -17.53
C LEU A 449 6.29 -16.80 -18.97
N ASP A 450 5.47 -16.26 -19.86
CA ASP A 450 5.72 -16.16 -21.30
C ASP A 450 6.68 -15.01 -21.66
N ASP A 451 6.87 -14.04 -20.77
CA ASP A 451 7.84 -12.95 -20.97
C ASP A 451 9.29 -13.50 -20.93
N PRO A 452 10.02 -13.49 -22.07
CA PRO A 452 11.38 -14.02 -22.13
C PRO A 452 12.40 -13.12 -21.42
N GLU A 453 12.04 -11.86 -21.15
CA GLU A 453 12.94 -10.88 -20.57
C GLU A 453 12.96 -10.89 -19.05
N LEU A 454 11.96 -11.49 -18.41
CA LEU A 454 11.92 -11.60 -16.96
C LEU A 454 12.84 -12.72 -16.48
N SER A 455 13.69 -12.42 -15.51
CA SER A 455 14.46 -13.42 -14.77
C SER A 455 13.55 -14.40 -14.01
N ASN A 456 14.08 -15.57 -13.63
CA ASN A 456 13.30 -16.55 -12.85
C ASN A 456 12.87 -15.97 -11.49
N LYS A 457 13.71 -15.11 -10.89
CA LYS A 457 13.37 -14.42 -9.65
C LYS A 457 12.25 -13.40 -9.83
N GLN A 458 12.30 -12.57 -10.88
CA GLN A 458 11.20 -11.64 -11.21
C GLN A 458 9.89 -12.39 -11.46
N LYS A 459 9.95 -13.52 -12.19
CA LYS A 459 8.77 -14.36 -12.42
C LYS A 459 8.17 -14.87 -11.12
N ARG A 460 8.99 -15.40 -10.19
CA ARG A 460 8.52 -15.85 -8.87
C ARG A 460 7.91 -14.72 -8.07
N LEU A 461 8.60 -13.57 -8.02
CA LEU A 461 8.13 -12.39 -7.30
C LEU A 461 6.76 -11.91 -7.82
N GLY A 462 6.59 -11.84 -9.14
CA GLY A 462 5.33 -11.47 -9.78
C GLY A 462 4.22 -12.47 -9.46
N VAL A 463 4.47 -13.77 -9.64
CA VAL A 463 3.50 -14.84 -9.35
C VAL A 463 3.00 -14.78 -7.89
N GLU A 464 3.91 -14.62 -6.92
CA GLU A 464 3.56 -14.52 -5.49
C GLU A 464 2.85 -13.21 -5.15
N SER A 465 3.35 -12.08 -5.66
CA SER A 465 2.77 -10.76 -5.35
C SER A 465 1.36 -10.62 -5.92
N PHE A 466 1.11 -11.10 -7.14
CA PHE A 466 -0.24 -11.10 -7.71
C PHE A 466 -1.15 -12.13 -7.04
N TYR A 467 -0.65 -13.28 -6.58
CA TYR A 467 -1.45 -14.20 -5.77
C TYR A 467 -2.02 -13.51 -4.53
N ASP A 468 -1.18 -12.82 -3.77
CA ASP A 468 -1.61 -12.08 -2.59
C ASP A 468 -2.57 -10.94 -2.94
N TYR A 469 -2.31 -10.21 -4.03
CA TYR A 469 -3.16 -9.16 -4.54
C TYR A 469 -4.59 -9.65 -4.84
N PHE A 470 -4.74 -10.69 -5.66
CA PHE A 470 -6.04 -11.25 -6.04
C PHE A 470 -6.75 -11.90 -4.86
N ARG A 471 -6.00 -12.56 -3.97
CA ARG A 471 -6.55 -13.13 -2.71
C ARG A 471 -7.11 -12.03 -1.81
N HIS A 472 -6.43 -10.89 -1.68
CA HIS A 472 -6.91 -9.75 -0.89
C HIS A 472 -8.16 -9.09 -1.50
N ARG A 473 -8.27 -9.00 -2.83
CA ARG A 473 -9.50 -8.54 -3.48
C ARG A 473 -10.68 -9.44 -3.13
N ILE A 474 -10.54 -10.77 -3.18
CA ILE A 474 -11.61 -11.70 -2.74
C ILE A 474 -11.95 -11.47 -1.26
N ALA A 475 -10.93 -11.42 -0.39
CA ALA A 475 -11.12 -11.21 1.04
C ALA A 475 -11.81 -9.87 1.37
N SER A 476 -11.57 -8.82 0.56
CA SER A 476 -12.26 -7.54 0.70
C SER A 476 -13.76 -7.66 0.38
N ALA A 477 -14.14 -8.44 -0.63
CA ALA A 477 -15.55 -8.68 -0.98
C ALA A 477 -16.29 -9.43 0.15
N GLU A 478 -15.63 -10.45 0.73
CA GLU A 478 -16.18 -11.24 1.83
C GLU A 478 -16.40 -10.40 3.09
N ARG A 479 -15.39 -9.60 3.44
CA ARG A 479 -15.49 -8.63 4.54
C ARG A 479 -16.62 -7.65 4.27
N PHE A 480 -16.71 -7.12 3.06
CA PHE A 480 -17.77 -6.21 2.67
C PHE A 480 -19.14 -6.88 2.81
N ALA A 481 -19.31 -8.14 2.40
CA ALA A 481 -20.55 -8.91 2.45
C ALA A 481 -20.94 -9.45 3.84
N GLY A 482 -20.02 -9.38 4.82
CA GLY A 482 -20.18 -9.99 6.13
C GLY A 482 -20.21 -11.52 6.07
N THR A 483 -19.48 -12.13 5.14
CA THR A 483 -19.43 -13.59 4.94
C THR A 483 -18.11 -14.18 5.44
N PRO A 484 -18.08 -15.45 5.89
CA PRO A 484 -16.83 -16.14 6.20
C PRO A 484 -15.89 -16.14 5.00
N ARG A 485 -14.58 -16.25 5.28
CA ARG A 485 -13.58 -16.34 4.22
C ARG A 485 -13.76 -17.62 3.41
N SER A 486 -13.73 -17.50 2.09
CA SER A 486 -13.79 -18.63 1.15
C SER A 486 -12.44 -19.32 1.01
N ASP A 487 -12.48 -20.53 0.48
CA ASP A 487 -11.30 -21.33 0.20
C ASP A 487 -10.45 -20.70 -0.92
N ALA A 488 -9.21 -20.33 -0.60
CA ALA A 488 -8.24 -19.79 -1.55
C ALA A 488 -7.56 -20.87 -2.42
N SER A 489 -7.93 -22.15 -2.27
CA SER A 489 -7.31 -23.27 -2.99
C SER A 489 -7.28 -23.12 -4.51
N PRO A 490 -8.25 -22.50 -5.22
CA PRO A 490 -8.13 -22.34 -6.66
C PRO A 490 -7.01 -21.39 -7.09
N LEU A 491 -6.84 -20.27 -6.38
CA LEU A 491 -5.72 -19.35 -6.62
C LEU A 491 -4.39 -20.01 -6.25
N GLN A 492 -4.36 -20.77 -5.15
CA GLN A 492 -3.20 -21.54 -4.71
C GLN A 492 -2.75 -22.53 -5.80
N LYS A 493 -3.68 -23.27 -6.40
CA LYS A 493 -3.39 -24.22 -7.48
C LYS A 493 -2.74 -23.55 -8.70
N ILE A 494 -3.17 -22.33 -9.06
CA ILE A 494 -2.55 -21.57 -10.15
C ILE A 494 -1.13 -21.16 -9.78
N ARG A 495 -0.95 -20.64 -8.55
CA ARG A 495 0.36 -20.24 -8.03
C ARG A 495 1.34 -21.42 -7.99
N ASP A 496 0.90 -22.56 -7.45
CA ASP A 496 1.72 -23.77 -7.33
C ASP A 496 1.99 -24.43 -8.69
N TRP A 497 1.07 -24.31 -9.66
CA TRP A 497 1.34 -24.67 -11.04
C TRP A 497 2.42 -23.78 -11.66
N ALA A 498 2.30 -22.46 -11.51
CA ALA A 498 3.25 -21.49 -12.05
C ALA A 498 4.64 -21.64 -11.44
N ALA A 499 4.73 -21.83 -10.12
CA ALA A 499 5.99 -22.07 -9.42
C ALA A 499 6.76 -23.28 -9.97
N ARG A 500 6.05 -24.33 -10.42
CA ARG A 500 6.66 -25.52 -11.06
C ARG A 500 7.15 -25.27 -12.49
N GLN A 501 6.64 -24.23 -13.18
CA GLN A 501 7.11 -23.87 -14.52
C GLN A 501 8.40 -23.06 -14.48
N ILE A 502 8.73 -22.43 -13.35
CA ILE A 502 9.90 -21.57 -13.22
C ILE A 502 11.10 -22.41 -12.75
N PRO A 503 12.17 -22.54 -13.56
CA PRO A 503 13.32 -23.36 -13.19
C PRO A 503 14.01 -22.87 -11.92
N ASP A 504 14.38 -23.78 -11.03
CA ASP A 504 15.26 -23.51 -9.89
C ASP A 504 16.68 -23.27 -10.39
N LYS A 505 17.03 -21.98 -10.49
CA LYS A 505 18.41 -21.52 -10.68
C LYS A 505 18.97 -21.11 -9.32
N PRO A 506 20.13 -21.66 -8.92
CA PRO A 506 20.71 -21.42 -7.59
C PRO A 506 21.31 -20.02 -7.41
N TYR A 507 21.52 -19.28 -8.51
CA TYR A 507 22.23 -18.00 -8.47
C TYR A 507 21.87 -17.11 -9.67
N GLU A 508 21.72 -15.81 -9.40
CA GLU A 508 21.61 -14.74 -10.40
C GLU A 508 22.67 -13.68 -10.05
N GLU A 509 23.48 -13.29 -11.02
CA GLU A 509 24.40 -12.16 -10.89
C GLU A 509 23.63 -10.85 -11.02
N PHE A 510 23.94 -9.90 -10.14
CA PHE A 510 23.34 -8.57 -10.13
C PHE A 510 24.44 -7.54 -10.36
N GLU A 511 24.13 -6.46 -11.07
CA GLU A 511 25.00 -5.29 -11.11
C GLU A 511 25.17 -4.74 -9.68
N PRO A 512 26.30 -4.07 -9.35
CA PRO A 512 26.56 -3.60 -7.99
C PRO A 512 25.42 -2.77 -7.37
N ILE A 513 24.73 -1.99 -8.21
CA ILE A 513 23.61 -1.17 -7.78
C ILE A 513 22.35 -1.98 -7.51
N GLU A 514 22.02 -2.93 -8.38
CA GLU A 514 20.91 -3.86 -8.18
C GLU A 514 21.15 -4.73 -6.95
N TYR A 515 22.39 -5.19 -6.75
CA TYR A 515 22.78 -5.90 -5.55
C TYR A 515 22.50 -5.07 -4.29
N LYS A 516 22.90 -3.79 -4.28
CA LYS A 516 22.64 -2.88 -3.16
C LYS A 516 21.13 -2.69 -2.93
N ALA A 517 20.34 -2.51 -3.99
CA ALA A 517 18.89 -2.37 -3.92
C ALA A 517 18.21 -3.65 -3.40
N MET A 518 18.63 -4.82 -3.88
CA MET A 518 18.14 -6.14 -3.46
C MET A 518 18.38 -6.42 -1.97
N HIS A 519 19.42 -5.82 -1.40
CA HIS A 519 19.77 -5.97 0.01
C HIS A 519 19.25 -4.83 0.88
N THR A 520 18.47 -3.90 0.33
CA THR A 520 17.87 -2.77 1.04
C THR A 520 16.37 -3.00 1.17
N VAL A 521 15.91 -3.42 2.35
CA VAL A 521 14.47 -3.52 2.67
C VAL A 521 13.97 -2.17 3.16
N VAL A 522 12.89 -1.69 2.56
CA VAL A 522 12.31 -0.37 2.86
C VAL A 522 11.01 -0.54 3.63
N ARG A 523 10.92 0.07 4.81
CA ARG A 523 9.69 0.15 5.60
C ARG A 523 9.23 1.60 5.69
N ARG A 524 7.98 1.87 5.32
CA ARG A 524 7.39 3.21 5.50
C ARG A 524 7.14 3.51 6.97
N LEU A 525 7.41 4.75 7.36
CA LEU A 525 7.13 5.30 8.69
C LEU A 525 6.17 6.49 8.65
N ARG A 526 6.03 7.15 7.49
CA ARG A 526 5.11 8.26 7.25
C ARG A 526 4.30 8.02 5.97
N PRO A 527 3.05 8.52 5.90
CA PRO A 527 2.24 8.45 4.68
C PRO A 527 2.75 9.43 3.62
N THR A 528 2.39 9.17 2.36
CA THR A 528 2.60 10.06 1.20
C THR A 528 1.23 10.42 0.59
N PRO A 529 1.05 11.55 -0.11
CA PRO A 529 1.99 12.66 -0.33
C PRO A 529 2.38 13.40 0.95
N PHE A 530 3.56 14.01 0.97
CA PHE A 530 4.07 14.72 2.15
C PHE A 530 4.65 16.10 1.81
N SER A 531 4.61 17.04 2.77
CA SER A 531 5.22 18.39 2.68
C SER A 531 6.66 18.44 3.22
N LEU A 532 7.23 17.28 3.58
CA LEU A 532 8.51 17.17 4.27
C LEU A 532 8.52 17.87 5.63
N ALA A 533 7.38 17.85 6.33
CA ALA A 533 7.14 18.63 7.53
C ALA A 533 8.10 18.29 8.69
N ALA A 534 8.53 17.03 8.78
CA ALA A 534 9.49 16.58 9.80
C ALA A 534 10.94 17.05 9.59
N ILE A 535 11.25 17.59 8.40
CA ILE A 535 12.58 18.08 8.06
C ILE A 535 12.62 19.58 8.39
N PRO A 536 13.66 20.08 9.09
CA PRO A 536 13.87 21.51 9.28
C PRO A 536 13.81 22.25 7.95
N TYR A 537 13.09 23.37 7.90
CA TYR A 537 12.77 24.07 6.64
C TYR A 537 14.02 24.40 5.79
N GLU A 538 15.09 24.87 6.43
CA GLU A 538 16.35 25.23 5.73
C GLU A 538 17.12 24.01 5.20
N GLU A 539 16.83 22.81 5.70
CA GLU A 539 17.47 21.55 5.29
C GLU A 539 16.66 20.79 4.23
N ARG A 540 15.44 21.26 3.93
CA ARG A 540 14.55 20.61 2.97
C ARG A 540 15.11 20.68 1.56
N ARG A 541 14.93 19.58 0.84
CA ARG A 541 15.26 19.43 -0.58
C ARG A 541 14.00 19.04 -1.34
N SER A 542 13.85 19.61 -2.53
CA SER A 542 12.79 19.20 -3.47
C SER A 542 13.03 17.76 -3.89
N ILE A 543 12.04 16.89 -3.65
CA ILE A 543 12.10 15.49 -4.07
C ILE A 543 10.79 15.11 -4.76
N ARG A 544 10.90 14.28 -5.79
CA ARG A 544 9.76 13.59 -6.40
C ARG A 544 9.79 12.14 -5.96
N VAL A 545 8.65 11.63 -5.51
CA VAL A 545 8.51 10.23 -5.08
C VAL A 545 7.50 9.57 -6.00
N SER A 546 7.85 8.41 -6.58
CA SER A 546 6.84 7.57 -7.22
C SER A 546 5.86 7.10 -6.15
N ARG A 547 4.62 7.59 -6.21
CA ARG A 547 3.54 7.24 -5.28
C ARG A 547 3.18 5.75 -5.40
N LEU A 548 3.38 5.16 -6.58
CA LEU A 548 3.19 3.73 -6.81
C LEU A 548 4.31 2.93 -6.14
N LEU A 549 5.58 3.20 -6.45
CA LEU A 549 6.73 2.53 -5.81
C LEU A 549 6.67 2.63 -4.28
N TYR A 550 6.36 3.83 -3.76
CA TYR A 550 6.24 4.05 -2.33
C TYR A 550 5.18 3.15 -1.69
N SER A 551 4.05 2.93 -2.38
CA SER A 551 2.98 2.04 -1.90
C SER A 551 3.46 0.58 -1.72
N LEU A 552 4.47 0.14 -2.47
CA LEU A 552 4.99 -1.23 -2.47
C LEU A 552 5.93 -1.53 -1.29
N PHE A 553 6.40 -0.50 -0.59
CA PHE A 553 7.26 -0.64 0.60
C PHE A 553 6.45 -1.11 1.82
N ASP A 554 6.61 -2.38 2.17
CA ASP A 554 5.89 -3.06 3.26
C ASP A 554 6.80 -3.51 4.42
N GLY A 555 8.10 -3.17 4.36
CA GLY A 555 9.10 -3.62 5.31
C GLY A 555 9.52 -5.08 5.16
N LYS A 556 9.09 -5.77 4.09
CA LYS A 556 9.46 -7.14 3.75
C LYS A 556 10.19 -7.22 2.40
N ARG A 557 9.70 -6.47 1.42
CA ARG A 557 10.31 -6.37 0.08
C ARG A 557 11.60 -5.55 0.12
N SER A 558 12.59 -6.00 -0.67
CA SER A 558 13.72 -5.13 -1.00
C SER A 558 13.29 -4.00 -1.93
N LEU A 559 14.13 -2.99 -2.08
CA LEU A 559 13.92 -1.92 -3.07
C LEU A 559 13.83 -2.51 -4.47
N LEU A 560 14.70 -3.47 -4.81
CA LEU A 560 14.69 -4.08 -6.14
C LEU A 560 13.42 -4.89 -6.39
N ASP A 561 12.91 -5.61 -5.38
CA ASP A 561 11.61 -6.29 -5.48
C ASP A 561 10.47 -5.29 -5.74
N ALA A 562 10.48 -4.13 -5.07
CA ALA A 562 9.47 -3.10 -5.26
C ALA A 562 9.56 -2.47 -6.66
N VAL A 563 10.77 -2.19 -7.15
CA VAL A 563 11.02 -1.69 -8.50
C VAL A 563 10.50 -2.67 -9.54
N TRP A 564 10.90 -3.94 -9.50
CA TRP A 564 10.41 -4.95 -10.44
C TRP A 564 8.90 -5.13 -10.42
N LEU A 565 8.28 -5.02 -9.24
CA LEU A 565 6.82 -5.09 -9.16
C LEU A 565 6.15 -3.84 -9.76
N GLU A 566 6.74 -2.65 -9.60
CA GLU A 566 6.30 -1.45 -10.31
C GLU A 566 6.43 -1.62 -11.82
N GLU A 567 7.55 -2.14 -12.33
CA GLU A 567 7.76 -2.45 -13.75
C GLU A 567 6.67 -3.39 -14.29
N LEU A 568 6.32 -4.43 -13.51
CA LEU A 568 5.22 -5.32 -13.85
C LEU A 568 3.87 -4.59 -13.82
N LEU A 569 3.65 -3.56 -13.02
CA LEU A 569 2.36 -2.86 -12.98
C LEU A 569 2.20 -1.85 -14.12
N ILE A 570 3.28 -1.19 -14.53
CA ILE A 570 3.22 -0.08 -15.51
C ILE A 570 3.87 -0.39 -16.86
N GLY A 571 4.56 -1.52 -17.00
CA GLY A 571 5.23 -1.93 -18.23
C GLY A 571 6.46 -1.09 -18.60
N LYS A 572 7.04 -0.35 -17.65
CA LYS A 572 8.21 0.50 -17.87
C LYS A 572 9.36 0.04 -16.99
N ARG A 573 10.52 -0.26 -17.59
CA ARG A 573 11.73 -0.65 -16.85
C ARG A 573 12.43 0.52 -16.19
N ALA A 574 13.00 0.26 -15.02
CA ALA A 574 13.91 1.15 -14.34
C ALA A 574 15.33 0.99 -14.90
N SER A 575 16.06 2.11 -14.99
CA SER A 575 17.49 2.08 -15.26
C SER A 575 18.30 2.00 -13.97
N ASN A 576 19.55 1.57 -14.05
CA ASN A 576 20.48 1.55 -12.92
C ASN A 576 20.65 2.94 -12.28
N GLU A 577 20.64 3.99 -13.10
CA GLU A 577 20.66 5.39 -12.64
C GLU A 577 19.41 5.71 -11.81
N SER A 578 18.23 5.33 -12.29
CA SER A 578 16.97 5.58 -11.55
C SER A 578 16.92 4.83 -10.21
N ILE A 579 17.48 3.61 -10.14
CA ILE A 579 17.59 2.85 -8.89
C ILE A 579 18.57 3.53 -7.92
N GLN A 580 19.69 4.06 -8.43
CA GLN A 580 20.66 4.81 -7.64
C GLN A 580 20.07 6.12 -7.12
N GLU A 581 19.33 6.86 -7.94
CA GLU A 581 18.60 8.07 -7.51
C GLU A 581 17.58 7.76 -6.41
N GLU A 582 16.84 6.65 -6.54
CA GLU A 582 15.89 6.21 -5.50
C GLU A 582 16.61 5.85 -4.20
N LEU A 583 17.75 5.16 -4.26
CA LEU A 583 18.54 4.85 -3.06
C LEU A 583 19.02 6.10 -2.32
N GLU A 584 19.53 7.11 -3.04
CA GLU A 584 19.94 8.36 -2.40
C GLU A 584 18.76 9.13 -1.82
N ARG A 585 17.61 9.13 -2.52
CA ARG A 585 16.37 9.73 -2.00
C ARG A 585 15.88 9.03 -0.74
N LEU A 586 15.90 7.70 -0.73
CA LEU A 586 15.48 6.90 0.42
C LEU A 586 16.41 7.07 1.63
N LYS A 587 17.72 7.26 1.41
CA LYS A 587 18.65 7.61 2.50
C LYS A 587 18.31 8.95 3.13
N TYR A 588 18.07 9.96 2.30
CA TYR A 588 17.64 11.28 2.76
C TYR A 588 16.32 11.17 3.55
N LEU A 589 15.34 10.44 3.04
CA LEU A 589 14.08 10.18 3.75
C LEU A 589 14.27 9.37 5.06
N ALA A 590 15.25 8.48 5.11
CA ALA A 590 15.55 7.68 6.29
C ALA A 590 16.15 8.49 7.44
N GLU A 591 17.01 9.48 7.12
CA GLU A 591 17.60 10.42 8.08
C GLU A 591 16.53 11.11 8.94
N TYR A 592 15.42 11.48 8.31
CA TYR A 592 14.29 12.16 8.96
C TYR A 592 13.12 11.24 9.29
N ARG A 593 13.35 9.93 9.30
CA ARG A 593 12.36 8.90 9.71
C ARG A 593 11.06 8.91 8.89
N TYR A 594 11.11 9.19 7.59
CA TYR A 594 10.00 8.92 6.66
C TYR A 594 9.96 7.45 6.27
N VAL A 595 11.14 6.84 6.15
CA VAL A 595 11.33 5.41 5.91
C VAL A 595 12.35 4.86 6.88
N GLN A 596 12.37 3.56 7.05
CA GLN A 596 13.43 2.81 7.71
C GLN A 596 14.06 1.89 6.67
N LEU A 597 15.39 1.97 6.55
CA LEU A 597 16.17 1.09 5.69
C LEU A 597 16.77 -0.02 6.54
N HIS A 598 16.42 -1.25 6.22
CA HIS A 598 17.04 -2.43 6.80
C HIS A 598 17.92 -3.09 5.76
N ARG A 599 19.20 -3.27 6.08
CA ARG A 599 20.02 -4.21 5.33
C ARG A 599 19.73 -5.62 5.82
N LYS A 600 19.47 -6.57 4.94
CA LYS A 600 19.55 -7.99 5.35
C LYS A 600 21.01 -8.24 5.74
N PRO A 601 21.32 -8.57 7.00
CA PRO A 601 22.71 -8.85 7.36
C PRO A 601 23.17 -10.10 6.61
N ASP A 602 24.37 -10.05 6.05
CA ASP A 602 24.99 -11.25 5.48
C ASP A 602 25.35 -12.22 6.60
N CYS A 603 25.08 -13.49 6.37
CA CYS A 603 25.57 -14.58 7.19
C CYS A 603 26.52 -15.41 6.34
N THR A 604 27.81 -15.22 6.56
CA THR A 604 28.85 -16.01 5.89
C THR A 604 28.94 -17.40 6.51
N GLU A 605 29.47 -18.37 5.75
CA GLU A 605 29.73 -19.72 6.28
C GLU A 605 30.61 -19.70 7.55
N LYS A 606 31.58 -18.78 7.60
CA LYS A 606 32.45 -18.61 8.77
C LYS A 606 31.65 -18.15 10.00
N MET A 607 30.78 -17.15 9.84
CA MET A 607 29.94 -16.66 10.94
C MET A 607 29.02 -17.77 11.48
N PHE A 608 28.42 -18.57 10.59
CA PHE A 608 27.59 -19.68 11.01
C PHE A 608 28.40 -20.76 11.76
N ARG A 609 29.57 -21.15 11.25
CA ARG A 609 30.48 -22.09 11.95
C ARG A 609 30.91 -21.57 13.32
N ASP A 610 31.27 -20.30 13.41
CA ASP A 610 31.72 -19.68 14.65
C ASP A 610 30.58 -19.64 15.68
N ALA A 611 29.34 -19.37 15.25
CA ALA A 611 28.16 -19.44 16.10
C ALA A 611 27.91 -20.85 16.63
N LEU A 612 27.95 -21.88 15.77
CA LEU A 612 27.80 -23.28 16.21
C LEU A 612 28.88 -23.68 17.24
N ARG A 613 30.13 -23.27 17.00
CA ARG A 613 31.23 -23.51 17.94
C ARG A 613 31.04 -22.78 19.27
N SER A 614 30.55 -21.54 19.24
CA SER A 614 30.30 -20.75 20.45
C SER A 614 29.21 -21.36 21.34
N LEU A 615 28.24 -22.07 20.75
CA LEU A 615 27.21 -22.84 21.46
C LEU A 615 27.75 -24.16 22.03
N GLY A 616 29.02 -24.50 21.78
CA GLY A 616 29.63 -25.75 22.22
C GLY A 616 29.32 -26.95 21.34
N ILE A 617 28.84 -26.75 20.10
CA ILE A 617 28.59 -27.87 19.17
C ILE A 617 29.93 -28.38 18.64
N THR A 618 30.21 -29.66 18.88
CA THR A 618 31.46 -30.31 18.50
C THR A 618 31.24 -31.61 17.73
N LYS A 619 32.35 -32.18 17.22
CA LYS A 619 32.34 -33.49 16.57
C LYS A 619 31.75 -34.58 17.48
N ASN A 620 31.16 -35.59 16.86
CA ASN A 620 30.54 -36.78 17.45
C ASN A 620 29.24 -36.52 18.25
N MET A 621 28.74 -35.28 18.28
CA MET A 621 27.44 -34.97 18.87
C MET A 621 26.29 -35.51 18.00
N ARG A 622 25.17 -35.82 18.65
CA ARG A 622 23.92 -36.24 18.02
C ARG A 622 22.88 -35.16 18.29
N ILE A 623 22.40 -34.51 17.24
CA ILE A 623 21.58 -33.30 17.38
C ILE A 623 20.28 -33.39 16.58
N GLU A 624 19.17 -32.98 17.19
CA GLU A 624 17.96 -32.57 16.47
C GLU A 624 18.13 -31.10 16.04
N VAL A 625 17.75 -30.76 14.81
CA VAL A 625 17.84 -29.38 14.32
C VAL A 625 16.48 -28.89 13.82
N HIS A 626 16.07 -27.72 14.32
CA HIS A 626 14.97 -26.92 13.78
C HIS A 626 15.48 -25.55 13.34
N SER A 627 14.90 -24.99 12.29
CA SER A 627 15.35 -23.67 11.82
C SER A 627 14.27 -22.81 11.18
N THR A 628 14.39 -21.50 11.38
CA THR A 628 13.78 -20.47 10.55
C THR A 628 14.86 -19.88 9.64
N PHE A 629 15.00 -20.43 8.43
CA PHE A 629 16.09 -20.09 7.52
C PHE A 629 16.21 -18.58 7.25
N SER A 630 15.08 -17.89 7.06
CA SER A 630 15.04 -16.44 6.82
C SER A 630 15.64 -15.60 7.95
N SER A 631 15.72 -16.13 9.18
CA SER A 631 16.31 -15.42 10.32
C SER A 631 17.85 -15.28 10.22
N LEU A 632 18.50 -16.14 9.43
CA LEU A 632 19.94 -16.07 9.15
C LEU A 632 20.29 -14.91 8.20
N GLY A 633 19.31 -14.11 7.75
CA GLY A 633 19.54 -13.04 6.79
C GLY A 633 19.92 -13.62 5.42
N ASN A 634 20.98 -13.09 4.81
CA ASN A 634 21.51 -13.60 3.56
C ASN A 634 22.58 -14.67 3.85
N MET A 635 22.17 -15.93 3.99
CA MET A 635 23.09 -17.04 4.17
C MET A 635 23.83 -17.32 2.85
N ILE A 636 25.12 -16.96 2.81
CA ILE A 636 25.97 -17.20 1.65
C ILE A 636 26.07 -18.71 1.41
N GLY A 637 25.74 -19.16 0.19
CA GLY A 637 25.67 -20.58 -0.16
C GLY A 637 24.33 -21.26 0.17
N GLY A 638 23.31 -20.51 0.60
CA GLY A 638 21.94 -20.99 0.70
C GLY A 638 21.69 -22.00 1.83
N PRO A 639 20.53 -22.67 1.83
CA PRO A 639 20.21 -23.74 2.78
C PRO A 639 21.16 -24.94 2.66
N GLU A 640 21.76 -25.19 1.49
CA GLU A 640 22.76 -26.24 1.26
C GLU A 640 24.01 -26.01 2.11
N ALA A 641 24.48 -24.76 2.21
CA ALA A 641 25.60 -24.40 3.08
C ALA A 641 25.28 -24.67 4.54
N VAL A 642 24.04 -24.42 4.99
CA VAL A 642 23.60 -24.74 6.36
C VAL A 642 23.72 -26.25 6.62
N CYS A 643 23.14 -27.08 5.75
CA CYS A 643 23.20 -28.54 5.87
C CYS A 643 24.65 -29.04 5.89
N ARG A 644 25.47 -28.60 4.91
CA ARG A 644 26.88 -28.98 4.80
C ARG A 644 27.66 -28.60 6.06
N ILE A 645 27.52 -27.35 6.53
CA ILE A 645 28.22 -26.86 7.72
C ILE A 645 27.82 -27.66 8.97
N LEU A 646 26.54 -27.98 9.14
CA LEU A 646 26.09 -28.83 10.25
C LEU A 646 26.73 -30.21 10.18
N CYS A 647 26.67 -30.88 9.02
CA CYS A 647 27.28 -32.19 8.81
C CYS A 647 28.79 -32.19 9.09
N GLU A 648 29.51 -31.18 8.59
CA GLU A 648 30.95 -31.03 8.84
C GLU A 648 31.29 -30.73 10.31
N THR A 649 30.41 -30.01 11.02
CA THR A 649 30.62 -29.63 12.42
C THR A 649 30.50 -30.83 13.35
N VAL A 650 29.48 -31.67 13.16
CA VAL A 650 29.30 -32.90 13.96
C VAL A 650 30.16 -34.07 13.45
N GLY A 651 30.51 -34.09 12.16
CA GLY A 651 31.28 -35.15 11.52
C GLY A 651 30.53 -36.49 11.39
N GLU A 652 31.09 -37.43 10.64
CA GLU A 652 30.45 -38.72 10.29
C GLU A 652 30.18 -39.64 11.49
N LYS A 653 30.92 -39.46 12.60
CA LYS A 653 30.71 -40.19 13.86
C LYS A 653 29.62 -39.56 14.75
N GLY A 654 29.16 -38.35 14.41
CA GLY A 654 27.99 -37.71 15.01
C GLY A 654 26.72 -38.03 14.23
N ALA A 655 25.58 -37.47 14.62
CA ALA A 655 24.32 -37.63 13.92
C ALA A 655 23.52 -36.33 13.88
N ILE A 656 22.78 -36.11 12.79
CA ILE A 656 21.82 -35.01 12.65
C ILE A 656 20.46 -35.60 12.36
N LEU A 657 19.46 -35.22 13.13
CA LEU A 657 18.07 -35.54 12.90
C LEU A 657 17.30 -34.24 12.62
N MET A 658 16.52 -34.22 11.54
CA MET A 658 15.62 -33.11 11.24
C MET A 658 14.21 -33.66 11.01
N PRO A 659 13.22 -33.20 11.77
CA PRO A 659 11.82 -33.36 11.41
C PRO A 659 11.56 -32.89 9.97
N VAL A 660 10.93 -33.76 9.20
CA VAL A 660 10.52 -33.51 7.81
C VAL A 660 9.04 -33.83 7.68
N PHE A 661 8.25 -33.25 8.58
CA PHE A 661 6.83 -33.53 8.71
C PHE A 661 6.10 -33.01 7.49
N ASN A 662 5.09 -33.74 7.05
CA ASN A 662 4.17 -33.28 6.01
C ASN A 662 2.88 -32.70 6.60
N HIS A 663 2.68 -32.79 7.93
CA HIS A 663 1.50 -32.32 8.65
C HIS A 663 0.18 -32.76 8.03
N TYR A 664 0.11 -34.01 7.55
CA TYR A 664 -1.08 -34.56 6.89
C TYR A 664 -1.40 -33.94 5.51
N HIS A 665 -0.49 -33.15 4.93
CA HIS A 665 -0.64 -32.56 3.61
C HIS A 665 0.01 -33.47 2.54
N TRP A 666 -0.81 -34.34 1.94
CA TRP A 666 -0.39 -35.27 0.87
C TRP A 666 -0.87 -34.87 -0.53
N GLU A 667 -1.17 -33.59 -0.74
CA GLU A 667 -1.69 -33.07 -2.01
C GLU A 667 -0.73 -33.32 -3.19
N ASP A 668 0.58 -33.32 -2.92
CA ASP A 668 1.64 -33.58 -3.92
C ASP A 668 1.77 -35.07 -4.30
N THR A 669 1.07 -35.96 -3.59
CA THR A 669 1.18 -37.42 -3.69
C THR A 669 -0.18 -38.12 -3.68
N ASP A 670 -1.23 -37.43 -4.15
CA ASP A 670 -2.60 -37.96 -4.31
C ASP A 670 -3.16 -38.62 -3.03
N GLY A 671 -2.87 -38.05 -1.87
CA GLY A 671 -3.37 -38.57 -0.59
C GLY A 671 -2.54 -39.69 0.02
N VAL A 672 -1.43 -40.10 -0.62
CA VAL A 672 -0.56 -41.21 -0.20
C VAL A 672 0.75 -40.67 0.37
N PHE A 673 1.19 -41.19 1.51
CA PHE A 673 2.55 -40.90 1.98
C PHE A 673 3.59 -41.68 1.17
N ASP A 674 4.52 -40.97 0.55
CA ASP A 674 5.67 -41.55 -0.16
C ASP A 674 6.95 -40.94 0.42
N PRO A 675 7.83 -41.69 1.10
CA PRO A 675 9.00 -41.13 1.74
C PRO A 675 10.00 -40.49 0.75
N LEU A 676 9.96 -40.87 -0.54
CA LEU A 676 10.78 -40.29 -1.60
C LEU A 676 10.16 -38.99 -2.13
N ARG A 677 8.83 -38.95 -2.30
CA ARG A 677 8.11 -37.85 -2.97
C ARG A 677 7.44 -36.84 -2.03
N SER A 678 6.91 -37.25 -0.89
CA SER A 678 6.19 -36.36 0.04
C SER A 678 7.13 -35.31 0.61
N LYS A 679 6.90 -34.03 0.33
CA LYS A 679 7.78 -32.94 0.76
C LYS A 679 7.72 -32.70 2.27
N SER A 680 8.79 -32.14 2.82
CA SER A 680 8.77 -31.53 4.14
C SER A 680 7.97 -30.23 4.12
N ARG A 681 7.25 -29.95 5.20
CA ARG A 681 6.57 -28.68 5.47
C ARG A 681 7.22 -27.89 6.62
N ASP A 682 8.30 -28.42 7.21
CA ASP A 682 9.03 -27.81 8.34
C ASP A 682 10.18 -26.87 7.91
N GLY A 683 10.08 -26.33 6.70
CA GLY A 683 10.99 -25.30 6.19
C GLY A 683 12.06 -25.82 5.22
N ILE A 684 12.62 -24.88 4.43
CA ILE A 684 13.47 -25.19 3.28
C ILE A 684 14.74 -25.98 3.64
N VAL A 685 15.34 -25.72 4.81
CA VAL A 685 16.54 -26.44 5.25
C VAL A 685 16.26 -27.94 5.43
N THR A 686 15.09 -28.30 5.99
CA THR A 686 14.72 -29.70 6.20
C THR A 686 14.44 -30.42 4.87
N GLU A 687 13.86 -29.71 3.90
CA GLU A 687 13.61 -30.23 2.55
C GLU A 687 14.92 -30.44 1.78
N VAL A 688 15.87 -29.51 1.88
CA VAL A 688 17.21 -29.67 1.30
C VAL A 688 17.98 -30.81 1.99
N PHE A 689 17.91 -30.87 3.32
CA PHE A 689 18.58 -31.89 4.12
C PHE A 689 18.14 -33.31 3.74
N ARG A 690 16.84 -33.58 3.56
CA ARG A 690 16.38 -34.95 3.22
C ARG A 690 16.89 -35.46 1.87
N HIS A 691 17.34 -34.57 0.98
CA HIS A 691 17.92 -34.91 -0.32
C HIS A 691 19.45 -34.94 -0.29
N CYS A 692 20.08 -34.60 0.84
CA CYS A 692 21.53 -34.65 0.96
C CYS A 692 22.03 -36.12 0.88
N PRO A 693 23.22 -36.35 0.29
CA PRO A 693 23.82 -37.68 0.26
C PRO A 693 23.99 -38.28 1.67
N GLY A 694 23.63 -39.56 1.80
CA GLY A 694 23.73 -40.30 3.07
C GLY A 694 22.64 -40.00 4.08
N VAL A 695 21.60 -39.24 3.70
CA VAL A 695 20.43 -38.98 4.55
C VAL A 695 19.38 -40.07 4.35
N TYR A 696 18.87 -40.60 5.46
CA TYR A 696 17.77 -41.56 5.50
C TYR A 696 16.51 -40.89 6.03
N ARG A 697 15.34 -41.30 5.53
CA ARG A 697 14.05 -40.80 6.03
C ARG A 697 13.24 -41.94 6.62
N SER A 698 12.74 -41.71 7.83
CA SER A 698 11.82 -42.62 8.51
C SER A 698 10.42 -42.62 7.91
N TRP A 699 9.65 -43.68 8.18
CA TRP A 699 8.38 -43.95 7.50
C TRP A 699 7.12 -43.65 8.32
N ASP A 700 7.16 -42.78 9.34
CA ASP A 700 5.88 -42.28 9.89
C ASP A 700 5.15 -41.43 8.83
N PRO A 701 3.87 -41.72 8.54
CA PRO A 701 3.17 -41.12 7.40
C PRO A 701 2.87 -39.62 7.55
N SER A 702 3.03 -39.05 8.75
CA SER A 702 2.76 -37.62 9.01
C SER A 702 3.93 -36.86 9.64
N GLN A 703 4.67 -37.51 10.55
CA GLN A 703 5.72 -36.95 11.38
C GLN A 703 7.08 -37.62 11.10
N SER A 704 7.40 -37.89 9.84
CA SER A 704 8.69 -38.48 9.48
C SER A 704 9.88 -37.60 9.86
N VAL A 705 10.97 -38.22 10.31
CA VAL A 705 12.27 -37.62 10.59
C VAL A 705 13.30 -38.08 9.57
N ALA A 706 14.16 -37.17 9.11
CA ALA A 706 15.33 -37.43 8.29
C ALA A 706 16.59 -37.46 9.19
N ALA A 707 17.51 -38.38 8.92
CA ALA A 707 18.72 -38.59 9.72
C ALA A 707 19.97 -38.74 8.85
N TRP A 708 21.09 -38.14 9.28
CA TRP A 708 22.42 -38.23 8.67
C TRP A 708 23.48 -38.61 9.71
N GLY A 709 24.56 -39.26 9.26
CA GLY A 709 25.72 -39.58 10.08
C GLY A 709 25.64 -40.97 10.73
N ALA A 710 26.33 -41.14 11.85
CA ALA A 710 26.35 -42.37 12.62
C ALA A 710 24.92 -42.79 13.00
N ASP A 711 24.63 -44.09 12.84
CA ASP A 711 23.35 -44.69 13.21
C ASP A 711 22.11 -44.10 12.50
N ALA A 712 22.27 -43.31 11.43
CA ALA A 712 21.14 -42.71 10.69
C ALA A 712 20.07 -43.75 10.29
N VAL A 713 20.51 -44.91 9.80
CA VAL A 713 19.62 -46.04 9.48
C VAL A 713 18.88 -46.51 10.73
N ARG A 714 19.57 -46.69 11.86
CA ARG A 714 18.98 -47.15 13.14
C ARG A 714 17.86 -46.22 13.60
N TYR A 715 18.09 -44.91 13.55
CA TYR A 715 17.08 -43.91 13.92
C TYR A 715 15.83 -44.01 13.06
N THR A 716 15.98 -44.29 11.76
CA THR A 716 14.84 -44.18 10.83
C THR A 716 14.10 -45.49 10.56
N LYS A 717 14.74 -46.64 10.75
CA LYS A 717 14.32 -47.94 10.20
C LYS A 717 12.90 -48.35 10.60
N ASN A 718 12.54 -48.21 11.87
CA ASN A 718 11.33 -48.82 12.42
C ASN A 718 10.22 -47.83 12.77
N HIS A 719 10.35 -46.54 12.45
CA HIS A 719 9.41 -45.51 12.92
C HIS A 719 7.93 -45.76 12.56
N HIS A 720 7.66 -46.49 11.47
CA HIS A 720 6.31 -46.88 11.08
C HIS A 720 5.69 -48.01 11.96
N LEU A 721 6.54 -48.76 12.67
CA LEU A 721 6.17 -49.86 13.57
C LEU A 721 5.97 -49.39 15.01
N THR A 722 6.53 -48.23 15.39
CA THR A 722 6.46 -47.66 16.73
C THR A 722 5.29 -46.68 16.86
N ALA A 723 4.99 -46.19 18.07
CA ALA A 723 4.18 -44.97 18.15
C ALA A 723 5.04 -43.76 17.74
N THR A 724 4.38 -42.74 17.17
CA THR A 724 5.03 -41.62 16.46
C THR A 724 6.10 -40.88 17.26
N PHE A 725 5.97 -40.80 18.58
CA PHE A 725 6.99 -40.21 19.46
C PHE A 725 7.26 -41.09 20.69
N ALA A 726 7.22 -42.43 20.53
CA ALA A 726 7.59 -43.36 21.59
C ALA A 726 9.09 -43.32 21.92
N GLU A 727 9.50 -44.00 23.00
CA GLU A 727 10.90 -44.17 23.38
C GLU A 727 11.74 -44.75 22.24
N ASP A 728 11.18 -45.63 21.42
CA ASP A 728 11.80 -46.26 20.26
C ASP A 728 11.58 -45.51 18.92
N SER A 729 10.95 -44.33 18.95
CA SER A 729 10.89 -43.39 17.81
C SER A 729 12.25 -42.73 17.54
N PRO A 730 12.48 -42.09 16.37
CA PRO A 730 13.77 -41.47 16.06
C PRO A 730 14.26 -40.47 17.13
N LEU A 731 13.36 -39.61 17.64
CA LEU A 731 13.72 -38.63 18.69
C LEU A 731 13.79 -39.26 20.09
N GLY A 732 13.06 -40.35 20.34
CA GLY A 732 13.20 -41.13 21.58
C GLY A 732 14.55 -41.84 21.64
N LEU A 733 14.99 -42.44 20.53
CA LEU A 733 16.32 -43.03 20.40
C LEU A 733 17.41 -41.96 20.53
N LEU A 734 17.20 -40.76 19.97
CA LEU A 734 18.14 -39.66 20.10
C LEU A 734 18.33 -39.25 21.57
N GLU A 735 17.24 -39.24 22.36
CA GLU A 735 17.34 -39.00 23.79
C GLU A 735 18.12 -40.10 24.52
N GLN A 736 17.85 -41.37 24.22
CA GLN A 736 18.57 -42.51 24.82
C GLN A 736 20.09 -42.45 24.55
N ASP A 737 20.47 -41.85 23.43
CA ASP A 737 21.85 -41.62 23.02
C ASP A 737 22.49 -40.32 23.60
N ASP A 738 21.88 -39.71 24.63
CA ASP A 738 22.29 -38.42 25.24
C ASP A 738 22.36 -37.27 24.22
N GLY A 739 21.38 -37.23 23.32
CA GLY A 739 21.26 -36.24 22.25
C GLY A 739 20.91 -34.81 22.70
N TYR A 740 21.03 -33.88 21.76
CA TYR A 740 20.83 -32.45 21.94
C TYR A 740 19.80 -31.90 20.94
N ALA A 741 19.30 -30.70 21.19
CA ALA A 741 18.52 -29.92 20.23
C ALA A 741 19.24 -28.60 19.91
N LEU A 742 19.28 -28.24 18.63
CA LEU A 742 19.63 -26.91 18.12
C LEU A 742 18.38 -26.27 17.50
N LEU A 743 17.93 -25.15 18.05
CA LEU A 743 16.80 -24.39 17.53
C LEU A 743 17.29 -23.03 17.00
N ILE A 744 17.12 -22.79 15.70
CA ILE A 744 17.51 -21.52 15.04
C ILE A 744 16.25 -20.65 14.83
N SER A 745 16.05 -19.69 15.74
CA SER A 745 14.92 -18.73 15.77
C SER A 745 13.53 -19.37 15.75
N CYS A 746 13.42 -20.60 16.26
CA CYS A 746 12.19 -21.40 16.24
C CYS A 746 11.94 -22.11 17.57
N GLY A 747 12.18 -21.42 18.70
CA GLY A 747 12.05 -22.00 20.05
C GLY A 747 10.71 -22.69 20.36
N LYS A 748 9.64 -22.41 19.61
CA LYS A 748 8.33 -23.07 19.80
C LYS A 748 8.15 -24.36 19.00
N ALA A 749 9.10 -24.72 18.12
CA ALA A 749 8.96 -25.79 17.13
C ALA A 749 9.64 -27.11 17.53
N ILE A 750 10.21 -27.22 18.74
CA ILE A 750 10.92 -28.42 19.18
C ILE A 750 10.01 -29.67 19.17
N SER A 751 10.26 -30.59 18.25
CA SER A 751 9.46 -31.82 18.12
C SER A 751 9.71 -32.83 19.23
N PHE A 752 10.91 -32.85 19.83
CA PHE A 752 11.21 -33.72 20.97
C PHE A 752 10.24 -33.54 22.16
N MET A 753 9.57 -32.38 22.29
CA MET A 753 8.51 -32.18 23.30
C MET A 753 7.46 -33.29 23.28
N HIS A 754 7.21 -33.87 22.12
CA HIS A 754 6.20 -34.89 21.92
C HIS A 754 6.62 -36.27 22.42
N VAL A 755 7.93 -36.53 22.50
CA VAL A 755 8.47 -37.71 23.19
C VAL A 755 8.20 -37.58 24.69
N VAL A 756 8.46 -36.41 25.27
CA VAL A 756 8.17 -36.13 26.68
C VAL A 756 6.68 -36.32 26.98
N GLU A 757 5.80 -35.80 26.13
CA GLU A 757 4.36 -35.96 26.27
C GLU A 757 3.90 -37.42 26.14
N HIS A 758 4.40 -38.15 25.15
CA HIS A 758 4.03 -39.56 24.94
C HIS A 758 4.44 -40.43 26.13
N THR A 759 5.68 -40.30 26.57
CA THR A 759 6.24 -41.07 27.70
C THR A 759 5.61 -40.72 29.05
N ASN A 760 5.08 -39.50 29.20
CA ASN A 760 4.27 -39.10 30.35
C ASN A 760 2.77 -39.42 30.18
N GLN A 761 2.39 -40.18 29.14
CA GLN A 761 1.03 -40.67 28.89
C GLN A 761 -0.04 -39.57 28.88
N VAL A 762 0.25 -38.42 28.25
CA VAL A 762 -0.75 -37.34 28.17
C VAL A 762 -1.97 -37.79 27.37
N HIS A 763 -3.18 -37.55 27.90
CA HIS A 763 -4.42 -38.04 27.27
C HIS A 763 -4.83 -37.26 26.02
N CYS A 764 -4.28 -36.05 25.81
CA CYS A 764 -4.69 -35.16 24.72
C CYS A 764 -4.14 -35.57 23.34
N LEU A 765 -3.26 -36.57 23.26
CA LEU A 765 -2.70 -37.12 22.02
C LEU A 765 -3.16 -38.58 21.83
N GLY A 766 -3.58 -38.93 20.62
CA GLY A 766 -4.03 -40.29 20.32
C GLY A 766 -2.86 -41.19 19.93
N VAL A 767 -2.70 -42.36 20.54
CA VAL A 767 -1.58 -43.28 20.21
C VAL A 767 -1.98 -44.22 19.06
N ARG A 768 -1.31 -44.09 17.91
CA ARG A 768 -1.60 -44.89 16.68
C ARG A 768 -3.09 -44.89 16.30
N SER A 769 -3.79 -43.79 16.60
CA SER A 769 -5.24 -43.66 16.44
C SER A 769 -5.67 -43.26 15.03
N GLU A 770 -4.74 -42.89 14.17
CA GLU A 770 -5.01 -42.50 12.80
C GLU A 770 -4.24 -43.40 11.82
N GLU A 771 -4.82 -43.64 10.66
CA GLU A 771 -4.26 -44.51 9.63
C GLU A 771 -4.35 -43.87 8.25
N TYR A 772 -3.28 -44.00 7.47
CA TYR A 772 -3.10 -43.35 6.17
C TYR A 772 -2.47 -44.31 5.15
N PRO A 773 -2.84 -44.20 3.86
CA PRO A 773 -2.18 -44.96 2.81
C PRO A 773 -0.74 -44.48 2.62
N ALA A 774 0.17 -45.41 2.36
CA ALA A 774 1.58 -45.14 2.13
C ALA A 774 2.13 -46.03 1.01
N LEU A 775 2.99 -45.45 0.17
CA LEU A 775 3.76 -46.17 -0.84
C LEU A 775 5.21 -46.29 -0.34
N LEU A 776 5.60 -47.48 0.12
CA LEU A 776 6.91 -47.69 0.72
C LEU A 776 7.90 -48.35 -0.26
N PRO A 777 9.15 -47.86 -0.36
CA PRO A 777 10.17 -48.47 -1.19
C PRO A 777 10.39 -49.95 -0.85
N GLY A 778 10.32 -50.83 -1.85
CA GLY A 778 10.51 -52.28 -1.68
C GLY A 778 9.35 -53.05 -1.06
N ILE A 779 8.32 -52.38 -0.52
CA ILE A 779 7.12 -53.01 0.05
C ILE A 779 5.90 -52.80 -0.85
N GLY A 780 5.78 -51.63 -1.49
CA GLY A 780 4.61 -51.24 -2.27
C GLY A 780 3.55 -50.51 -1.44
N MET A 781 2.30 -50.53 -1.92
CA MET A 781 1.19 -49.82 -1.27
C MET A 781 0.79 -50.52 0.04
N THR A 782 0.68 -49.76 1.12
CA THR A 782 0.29 -50.24 2.47
C THR A 782 -0.48 -49.16 3.23
N ARG A 783 -0.86 -49.45 4.48
CA ARG A 783 -1.49 -48.50 5.40
C ARG A 783 -0.67 -48.40 6.68
N LEU A 784 -0.30 -47.19 7.04
CA LEU A 784 0.51 -46.90 8.22
C LEU A 784 -0.30 -46.14 9.25
N ARG A 785 -0.10 -46.50 10.51
CA ARG A 785 -0.71 -45.80 11.63
C ARG A 785 0.23 -44.77 12.20
N THR A 786 -0.35 -43.65 12.62
CA THR A 786 0.31 -42.53 13.28
C THR A 786 -0.61 -42.01 14.39
N TRP A 787 -0.12 -41.09 15.18
CA TRP A 787 -0.87 -40.51 16.29
C TRP A 787 -1.99 -39.54 15.84
N GLY A 788 -2.98 -39.38 16.70
CA GLY A 788 -4.06 -38.40 16.53
C GLY A 788 -3.69 -37.08 17.19
N TRP A 789 -3.64 -36.00 16.40
CA TRP A 789 -3.29 -34.68 16.92
C TRP A 789 -4.36 -34.14 17.88
N ARG A 790 -3.95 -33.32 18.85
CA ARG A 790 -4.86 -32.72 19.84
C ARG A 790 -5.78 -31.66 19.22
N ASN A 791 -6.99 -31.52 19.75
CA ASN A 791 -8.02 -30.57 19.25
C ASN A 791 -7.95 -29.16 19.87
N GLY A 792 -6.87 -28.82 20.57
CA GLY A 792 -6.70 -27.56 21.28
C GLY A 792 -5.26 -27.31 21.74
N THR A 793 -4.96 -26.11 22.22
CA THR A 793 -3.60 -25.72 22.62
C THR A 793 -3.16 -26.39 23.92
N CYS A 794 -1.91 -26.88 23.96
CA CYS A 794 -1.29 -27.37 25.20
C CYS A 794 -1.01 -26.20 26.16
N ARG A 795 -1.66 -26.17 27.33
CA ARG A 795 -1.40 -25.15 28.36
C ARG A 795 -0.07 -25.35 29.09
N ALA A 796 0.41 -26.59 29.15
CA ALA A 796 1.67 -26.93 29.81
C ALA A 796 2.87 -26.46 28.99
N PHE A 797 2.77 -26.55 27.65
CA PHE A 797 3.82 -26.11 26.74
C PHE A 797 3.89 -24.59 26.63
N ASP A 798 4.76 -24.02 27.46
CA ASP A 798 5.13 -22.61 27.40
C ASP A 798 6.65 -22.51 27.22
N PRO A 799 7.14 -22.39 25.98
CA PRO A 799 8.57 -22.34 25.69
C PRO A 799 9.31 -21.22 26.43
N GLN A 800 8.66 -20.08 26.68
CA GLN A 800 9.30 -18.99 27.40
C GLN A 800 9.63 -19.40 28.84
N LYS A 801 8.67 -20.04 29.52
CA LYS A 801 8.86 -20.55 30.89
C LYS A 801 9.83 -21.72 30.95
N ILE A 802 9.75 -22.64 29.98
CA ILE A 802 10.64 -23.81 29.91
C ILE A 802 12.08 -23.35 29.74
N TYR A 803 12.36 -22.50 28.75
CA TYR A 803 13.71 -22.00 28.53
C TYR A 803 14.18 -21.07 29.64
N ALA A 804 13.29 -20.30 30.28
CA ALA A 804 13.66 -19.53 31.47
C ALA A 804 14.12 -20.45 32.62
N ALA A 805 13.43 -21.57 32.87
CA ALA A 805 13.87 -22.55 33.86
C ALA A 805 15.22 -23.18 33.51
N MET A 806 15.45 -23.50 32.23
CA MET A 806 16.73 -24.05 31.76
C MET A 806 17.87 -23.03 31.85
N ARG A 807 17.62 -21.74 31.57
CA ARG A 807 18.59 -20.65 31.80
C ARG A 807 18.99 -20.57 33.26
N LEU A 808 18.00 -20.56 34.17
CA LEU A 808 18.24 -20.54 35.61
C LEU A 808 19.02 -21.76 36.10
N ALA A 809 18.83 -22.92 35.45
CA ALA A 809 19.56 -24.15 35.75
C ALA A 809 20.95 -24.23 35.09
N GLY A 810 21.31 -23.29 34.21
CA GLY A 810 22.58 -23.33 33.46
C GLY A 810 22.65 -24.48 32.45
N THR A 811 21.51 -24.96 31.93
CA THR A 811 21.42 -26.10 30.99
C THR A 811 21.01 -25.68 29.58
N LEU A 812 21.10 -24.39 29.26
CA LEU A 812 20.76 -23.80 27.97
C LEU A 812 21.91 -22.92 27.51
N GLU A 813 22.52 -23.28 26.40
CA GLU A 813 23.45 -22.41 25.67
C GLU A 813 22.66 -21.62 24.62
N GLU A 814 22.96 -20.33 24.48
CA GLU A 814 22.32 -19.49 23.48
C GLU A 814 23.23 -18.40 22.94
N CYS A 815 23.06 -18.04 21.68
CA CYS A 815 23.77 -16.93 21.07
C CYS A 815 22.92 -16.25 19.98
N MET A 816 23.32 -15.04 19.62
CA MET A 816 22.77 -14.31 18.48
C MET A 816 23.73 -14.40 17.31
N LEU A 817 23.24 -14.82 16.15
CA LEU A 817 23.93 -14.76 14.86
C LEU A 817 23.19 -13.78 13.96
N GLY A 818 23.63 -12.53 13.93
CA GLY A 818 22.86 -11.44 13.32
C GLY A 818 21.50 -11.32 14.01
N ASN A 819 20.42 -11.55 13.26
CA ASN A 819 19.05 -11.56 13.79
C ASN A 819 18.57 -12.95 14.24
N ALA A 820 19.37 -14.00 14.04
CA ALA A 820 18.99 -15.35 14.41
C ALA A 820 19.32 -15.63 15.88
N HIS A 821 18.33 -16.08 16.65
CA HIS A 821 18.53 -16.54 18.03
C HIS A 821 18.69 -18.05 18.05
N LEU A 822 19.89 -18.53 18.38
CA LEU A 822 20.19 -19.95 18.42
C LEU A 822 20.13 -20.43 19.86
N LEU A 823 19.41 -21.53 20.09
CA LEU A 823 19.32 -22.24 21.36
C LEU A 823 19.91 -23.63 21.21
N PHE A 824 20.77 -24.04 22.14
CA PHE A 824 21.38 -25.36 22.15
C PHE A 824 21.35 -25.97 23.55
N PHE A 825 20.85 -27.20 23.66
CA PHE A 825 20.67 -27.86 24.97
C PHE A 825 20.52 -29.38 24.83
N ARG A 826 20.75 -30.11 25.93
CA ARG A 826 20.50 -31.57 25.97
C ARG A 826 19.01 -31.85 26.08
N LEU A 827 18.57 -32.91 25.41
CA LEU A 827 17.15 -33.31 25.43
C LEU A 827 16.66 -33.66 26.84
N LYS A 828 17.50 -34.31 27.66
CA LYS A 828 17.16 -34.65 29.06
C LYS A 828 16.90 -33.43 29.96
N ASP A 829 17.61 -32.32 29.72
CA ASP A 829 17.44 -31.10 30.50
C ASP A 829 16.13 -30.39 30.12
N PHE A 830 15.81 -30.39 28.82
CA PHE A 830 14.51 -29.96 28.33
C PHE A 830 13.37 -30.84 28.87
N ARG A 831 13.51 -32.18 28.86
CA ARG A 831 12.55 -33.11 29.46
C ARG A 831 12.27 -32.73 30.90
N LYS A 832 13.30 -32.57 31.73
CA LYS A 832 13.16 -32.20 33.13
C LYS A 832 12.36 -30.91 33.31
N ALA A 833 12.68 -29.88 32.53
CA ALA A 833 11.97 -28.60 32.58
C ALA A 833 10.51 -28.71 32.10
N TYR A 834 10.26 -29.50 31.05
CA TYR A 834 8.91 -29.65 30.51
C TYR A 834 8.02 -30.56 31.37
N GLU A 835 8.55 -31.63 31.97
CA GLU A 835 7.80 -32.50 32.88
C GLU A 835 7.31 -31.75 34.13
N GLN A 836 8.08 -30.79 34.65
CA GLN A 836 7.62 -29.91 35.72
C GLN A 836 6.36 -29.13 35.32
N ARG A 837 6.30 -28.68 34.06
CA ARG A 837 5.12 -28.00 33.51
C ARG A 837 3.95 -28.95 33.30
N LEU A 838 4.19 -30.17 32.83
CA LEU A 838 3.14 -31.19 32.66
C LEU A 838 2.48 -31.56 33.99
N ARG A 839 3.24 -31.51 35.10
CA ARG A 839 2.76 -31.81 36.46
C ARG A 839 2.22 -30.58 37.21
N ASP A 840 2.23 -29.40 36.59
CA ASP A 840 1.74 -28.16 37.19
C ASP A 840 0.23 -28.24 37.50
N PRO A 841 -0.24 -27.94 38.73
CA PRO A 841 -1.65 -28.07 39.09
C PRO A 841 -2.61 -27.15 38.33
N VAL A 842 -2.12 -26.04 37.80
CA VAL A 842 -2.95 -24.99 37.16
C VAL A 842 -2.99 -25.18 35.65
N CYS A 843 -1.84 -25.50 35.05
CA CYS A 843 -1.69 -25.52 33.60
C CYS A 843 -1.09 -26.81 33.04
N GLY A 844 -0.82 -27.80 33.90
CA GLY A 844 -0.41 -29.15 33.52
C GLY A 844 -1.56 -30.00 32.97
N CYS A 845 -1.32 -31.31 32.91
CA CYS A 845 -2.24 -32.27 32.31
C CYS A 845 -3.45 -32.59 33.20
N SER A 846 -3.31 -32.46 34.52
CA SER A 846 -4.41 -32.69 35.46
C SER A 846 -5.56 -31.70 35.17
N GLY A 847 -6.71 -32.22 34.77
CA GLY A 847 -7.87 -31.39 34.37
C GLY A 847 -7.75 -30.70 33.00
N CYS A 848 -6.85 -31.15 32.11
CA CYS A 848 -6.77 -30.62 30.74
C CYS A 848 -8.01 -31.06 29.92
N PRO A 849 -8.81 -30.12 29.37
CA PRO A 849 -10.01 -30.45 28.60
C PRO A 849 -9.71 -30.88 27.15
N VAL A 850 -8.46 -30.74 26.71
CA VAL A 850 -8.04 -31.03 25.34
C VAL A 850 -8.02 -32.54 25.11
N GLN A 851 -8.54 -32.97 23.97
CA GLN A 851 -8.64 -34.38 23.58
C GLN A 851 -8.02 -34.59 22.20
N PRO A 852 -7.68 -35.85 21.84
CA PRO A 852 -7.29 -36.17 20.47
C PRO A 852 -8.43 -35.82 19.51
N ARG A 853 -8.11 -35.29 18.33
CA ARG A 853 -9.10 -35.05 17.28
C ARG A 853 -9.75 -36.36 16.88
N ARG A 854 -11.05 -36.32 16.59
CA ARG A 854 -11.76 -37.46 15.98
C ARG A 854 -11.70 -37.29 14.48
N LYS A 855 -11.03 -38.21 13.78
CA LYS A 855 -11.10 -38.30 12.32
C LYS A 855 -12.54 -38.68 11.98
N SER A 856 -13.29 -37.82 11.30
CA SER A 856 -14.57 -38.19 10.71
C SER A 856 -14.29 -39.34 9.74
N SER A 857 -14.90 -40.49 10.01
CA SER A 857 -14.80 -41.72 9.23
C SER A 857 -15.03 -41.50 7.75
#